data_AF-A0A2E3QR74-F1
#
_entry.id   AF-A0A2E3QR74-F1
#
_cell.length_a   1.000
_cell.length_b   1.000
_cell.length_c   1.000
_cell.angle_alpha   90.00
_cell.angle_beta   90.00
_cell.angle_gamma   90.00
#
_symmetry.space_group_name_H-M   'P 1'
#
loop_
_entity.id
_entity.type
_entity.pdbx_description
1 polymer ?
#
loop_
_entity_poly.entity_id
_entity_poly.type
_entity_poly.pdbx_seq_one_letter_code
_entity_poly.pdbx_strand_id
1 'polypeptide(L)'
;MDLLRFTTAGSVDDGKSTLIGRLLYDSKSIFEDQMEAVAEASKDRGMDDDGVPNLALLTDGLRAEREQGITIDVAYRYFATPRRKFIIADTPGHVQYTRNMVTGASTADLAVILVDAKRGVQTQSKRHAFIASLLGIPHVVVAVNKMDLVDYSEEVFDAIVDEFSAFAGKLDLRDIDFIPVSALKGDNVVDRSENMDWYEGSTMLHHLEHVSLTGDKNLRDFRFPVQTVIRPDQTFRGFAGTVASGAIRPGEEILALPAGTRSTVESITTLNGDLDEARAGEAVVITLTDEIDVSRGDMLVRPQNVPEVETGVEAMMCWMAEEPLQSNRHYILRHTTREVKAFVDEIVYRVDVNTLHREDSDTLQLNEIGRVRVTTAAPLFFDPYRQAKATGAFVLIDPYSNATVAAGMIRGAAQSPDEIAGRAARLERSADAAAASEARQVSPNVVWEGLNIPREQREAAQGHQAAVLWFTGLSGSGKTTVAREVERRLFDAGVKTMLLDGDQVRHGLNGDLGFSAGDRRENVRRIGEVARLFFESGAVTLCTFVSPYRTDRDRVRALVPEGRFIEIHVDVDVETAQERDPKGIYAKAQAGEITNLTGIDAPYEAPEAPELTLKTADQSVQDAVEAVLAALAEAGIVERGA
;
A
#
# COMPACT_ATOMS: atom_id res chain seq x y z
N MET A 1 -27.42 19.06 -2.38
CA MET A 1 -27.31 18.38 -1.08
C MET A 1 -26.30 17.26 -1.27
N ASP A 2 -25.21 17.29 -0.52
CA ASP A 2 -24.09 16.35 -0.71
C ASP A 2 -24.49 14.94 -0.25
N LEU A 3 -23.87 13.91 -0.84
CA LEU A 3 -24.19 12.50 -0.61
C LEU A 3 -22.96 11.78 -0.06
N LEU A 4 -23.08 11.18 1.12
CA LEU A 4 -22.04 10.32 1.70
C LEU A 4 -22.45 8.86 1.61
N ARG A 5 -21.60 8.02 1.01
CA ARG A 5 -21.70 6.56 1.12
C ARG A 5 -20.74 6.09 2.19
N PHE A 6 -21.23 5.40 3.21
CA PHE A 6 -20.34 4.78 4.18
C PHE A 6 -20.72 3.35 4.47
N THR A 7 -19.73 2.55 4.85
CA THR A 7 -19.92 1.17 5.27
C THR A 7 -19.63 1.02 6.76
N THR A 8 -20.34 0.12 7.42
CA THR A 8 -20.04 -0.26 8.81
C THR A 8 -19.39 -1.63 8.85
N ALA A 9 -18.27 -1.72 9.54
CA ALA A 9 -17.48 -2.92 9.74
C ALA A 9 -17.18 -3.11 11.24
N GLY A 10 -16.83 -4.33 11.64
CA GLY A 10 -16.67 -4.68 13.06
C GLY A 10 -17.07 -6.13 13.33
N SER A 11 -16.64 -6.63 14.47
CA SER A 11 -16.81 -8.01 14.91
C SER A 11 -18.26 -8.36 15.19
N VAL A 12 -18.51 -9.66 15.35
CA VAL A 12 -19.80 -10.13 15.87
C VAL A 12 -19.95 -9.62 17.31
N ASP A 13 -21.09 -8.99 17.57
CA ASP A 13 -21.46 -8.33 18.83
C ASP A 13 -20.81 -6.97 19.11
N ASP A 14 -20.03 -6.38 18.21
CA ASP A 14 -19.48 -5.02 18.42
C ASP A 14 -20.55 -3.92 18.38
N GLY A 15 -21.82 -4.26 18.11
CA GLY A 15 -22.96 -3.35 18.18
C GLY A 15 -23.24 -2.58 16.89
N LYS A 16 -22.85 -3.09 15.72
CA LYS A 16 -23.07 -2.46 14.40
C LYS A 16 -24.55 -2.13 14.14
N SER A 17 -25.38 -3.14 14.28
CA SER A 17 -26.84 -3.06 14.12
C SER A 17 -27.46 -2.07 15.10
N THR A 18 -26.99 -2.07 16.35
CA THR A 18 -27.42 -1.12 17.39
C THR A 18 -27.03 0.31 17.03
N LEU A 19 -25.81 0.54 16.56
CA LEU A 19 -25.33 1.87 16.15
C LEU A 19 -26.13 2.40 14.96
N ILE A 20 -26.37 1.57 13.94
CA ILE A 20 -27.19 1.98 12.78
C ILE A 20 -28.63 2.27 13.22
N GLY A 21 -29.22 1.39 14.03
CA GLY A 21 -30.56 1.59 14.59
C GLY A 21 -30.66 2.90 15.37
N ARG A 22 -29.65 3.19 16.20
CA ARG A 22 -29.55 4.43 16.98
C ARG A 22 -29.43 5.66 16.10
N LEU A 23 -28.55 5.64 15.10
CA LEU A 23 -28.41 6.74 14.14
C LEU A 23 -29.73 7.03 13.44
N LEU A 24 -30.46 6.01 12.99
CA LEU A 24 -31.75 6.18 12.31
C LEU A 24 -32.86 6.69 13.25
N TYR A 25 -32.85 6.24 14.50
CA TYR A 25 -33.79 6.65 15.53
C TYR A 25 -33.58 8.11 15.93
N ASP A 26 -32.36 8.45 16.34
CA ASP A 26 -32.02 9.79 16.84
C ASP A 26 -32.01 10.83 15.70
N SER A 27 -31.78 10.43 14.45
CA SER A 27 -31.94 11.32 13.28
C SER A 27 -33.40 11.58 12.90
N LYS A 28 -34.37 11.08 13.68
CA LYS A 28 -35.83 11.20 13.45
C LYS A 28 -36.24 10.75 12.05
N SER A 29 -35.50 9.79 11.48
CA SER A 29 -35.75 9.28 10.13
C SER A 29 -36.73 8.11 10.12
N ILE A 30 -37.17 7.67 11.30
CA ILE A 30 -38.12 6.58 11.52
C ILE A 30 -39.45 7.17 12.00
N PHE A 31 -40.56 6.70 11.44
CA PHE A 31 -41.92 7.10 11.84
C PHE A 31 -42.32 6.46 13.19
N GLU A 32 -43.15 7.14 13.98
CA GLU A 32 -43.53 6.71 15.35
C GLU A 32 -44.18 5.31 15.39
N ASP A 33 -44.92 4.93 14.34
CA ASP A 33 -45.57 3.62 14.19
C ASP A 33 -44.58 2.46 14.04
N GLN A 34 -43.46 2.67 13.33
CA GLN A 34 -42.38 1.69 13.24
C GLN A 34 -41.65 1.51 14.57
N MET A 35 -41.56 2.56 15.38
CA MET A 35 -40.97 2.51 16.71
C MET A 35 -41.84 1.79 17.72
N GLU A 36 -43.17 1.99 17.66
CA GLU A 36 -44.12 1.23 18.48
C GLU A 36 -44.04 -0.28 18.18
N ALA A 37 -43.97 -0.65 16.89
CA ALA A 37 -43.82 -2.06 16.49
C ALA A 37 -42.51 -2.69 16.98
N VAL A 38 -41.42 -1.93 17.03
CA VAL A 38 -40.12 -2.41 17.56
C VAL A 38 -40.15 -2.52 19.08
N ALA A 39 -40.78 -1.57 19.78
CA ALA A 39 -40.93 -1.63 21.22
C ALA A 39 -41.82 -2.79 21.67
N GLU A 40 -42.90 -3.08 20.94
CA GLU A 40 -43.72 -4.28 21.16
C GLU A 40 -42.94 -5.56 20.88
N ALA A 41 -42.24 -5.65 19.74
CA ALA A 41 -41.45 -6.83 19.39
C ALA A 41 -40.26 -7.09 20.34
N SER A 42 -39.66 -6.02 20.88
CA SER A 42 -38.57 -6.10 21.86
C SER A 42 -39.07 -6.62 23.21
N LYS A 43 -40.24 -6.14 23.66
CA LYS A 43 -40.94 -6.65 24.85
C LYS A 43 -41.36 -8.11 24.70
N ASP A 44 -41.97 -8.47 23.58
CA ASP A 44 -42.44 -9.84 23.30
C ASP A 44 -41.28 -10.85 23.27
N ARG A 45 -40.09 -10.43 22.82
CA ARG A 45 -38.88 -11.26 22.78
C ARG A 45 -38.04 -11.20 24.05
N GLY A 46 -38.43 -10.41 25.05
CA GLY A 46 -37.66 -10.19 26.28
C GLY A 46 -36.27 -9.61 26.03
N MET A 47 -36.11 -8.81 24.98
CA MET A 47 -34.84 -8.22 24.55
C MET A 47 -34.70 -6.74 24.95
N ASP A 48 -35.57 -6.24 25.83
CA ASP A 48 -35.45 -4.90 26.42
C ASP A 48 -34.29 -4.87 27.42
N ASP A 49 -33.45 -3.84 27.32
CA ASP A 49 -32.35 -3.59 28.25
C ASP A 49 -32.63 -2.27 28.99
N ASP A 50 -32.92 -2.34 30.29
CA ASP A 50 -33.30 -1.20 31.15
C ASP A 50 -34.43 -0.30 30.59
N GLY A 51 -35.41 -0.88 29.89
CA GLY A 51 -36.54 -0.13 29.32
C GLY A 51 -36.24 0.62 28.02
N VAL A 52 -35.05 0.41 27.43
CA VAL A 52 -34.71 0.86 26.08
C VAL A 52 -35.05 -0.25 25.09
N PRO A 53 -35.92 0.00 24.08
CA PRO A 53 -36.20 -0.97 23.03
C PRO A 53 -34.93 -1.36 22.27
N ASN A 54 -34.80 -2.64 21.90
CA ASN A 54 -33.66 -3.10 21.13
C ASN A 54 -33.69 -2.56 19.69
N LEU A 55 -33.01 -1.45 19.46
CA LEU A 55 -32.94 -0.78 18.16
C LEU A 55 -32.26 -1.62 17.07
N ALA A 56 -31.56 -2.71 17.42
CA ALA A 56 -31.07 -3.66 16.42
C ALA A 56 -32.24 -4.32 15.64
N LEU A 57 -33.44 -4.39 16.23
CA LEU A 57 -34.62 -4.94 15.57
C LEU A 57 -35.08 -4.13 14.35
N LEU A 58 -34.84 -2.81 14.36
CA LEU A 58 -35.05 -1.94 13.17
C LEU A 58 -34.17 -2.37 12.00
N THR A 59 -33.02 -2.97 12.32
CA THR A 59 -32.04 -3.40 11.35
C THR A 59 -32.12 -4.90 11.01
N ASP A 60 -32.93 -5.66 11.76
CA ASP A 60 -33.02 -7.12 11.69
C ASP A 60 -34.05 -7.66 10.68
N GLY A 61 -34.63 -6.83 9.81
CA GLY A 61 -35.51 -7.29 8.72
C GLY A 61 -34.88 -8.37 7.81
N LEU A 62 -33.56 -8.58 7.91
CA LEU A 62 -32.76 -9.60 7.21
C LEU A 62 -32.34 -10.80 8.08
N ARG A 63 -32.59 -10.79 9.40
CA ARG A 63 -32.28 -11.96 10.27
C ARG A 63 -33.20 -13.15 9.99
N ALA A 64 -34.40 -12.94 9.44
CA ALA A 64 -35.26 -14.03 9.01
C ALA A 64 -34.64 -14.89 7.89
N GLU A 65 -33.71 -14.34 7.10
CA GLU A 65 -32.97 -15.09 6.07
C GLU A 65 -31.82 -15.91 6.65
N ARG A 66 -31.25 -15.50 7.79
CA ARG A 66 -30.24 -16.28 8.54
C ARG A 66 -30.79 -17.62 9.03
N GLU A 67 -32.08 -17.67 9.37
CA GLU A 67 -32.77 -18.91 9.75
C GLU A 67 -33.19 -19.74 8.52
N GLN A 68 -33.25 -19.14 7.32
CA GLN A 68 -33.66 -19.80 6.07
C GLN A 68 -32.51 -20.09 5.09
N GLY A 69 -31.27 -19.75 5.44
CA GLY A 69 -30.09 -20.05 4.61
C GLY A 69 -30.02 -19.25 3.30
N ILE A 70 -30.69 -18.11 3.21
CA ILE A 70 -30.71 -17.26 2.02
C ILE A 70 -29.70 -16.12 2.22
N THR A 71 -28.82 -15.88 1.24
CA THR A 71 -27.77 -14.87 1.31
C THR A 71 -28.28 -13.57 0.68
N ILE A 72 -28.50 -12.51 1.46
CA ILE A 72 -28.53 -11.14 0.92
C ILE A 72 -27.15 -10.50 1.11
N ASP A 73 -26.53 -10.13 -0.01
CA ASP A 73 -25.10 -9.84 -0.11
C ASP A 73 -24.65 -8.55 0.61
N VAL A 74 -25.40 -7.44 0.53
CA VAL A 74 -25.17 -6.18 1.28
C VAL A 74 -26.50 -5.44 1.42
N ALA A 75 -26.86 -5.00 2.62
CA ALA A 75 -28.08 -4.21 2.81
C ALA A 75 -27.78 -2.71 2.73
N TYR A 76 -28.55 -1.99 1.90
CA TYR A 76 -28.46 -0.54 1.79
C TYR A 76 -29.56 0.14 2.58
N ARG A 77 -29.19 1.06 3.48
CA ARG A 77 -30.13 1.96 4.17
C ARG A 77 -29.89 3.41 3.76
N TYR A 78 -30.96 4.19 3.83
CA TYR A 78 -30.97 5.58 3.42
C TYR A 78 -31.50 6.43 4.55
N PHE A 79 -30.80 7.51 4.87
CA PHE A 79 -31.31 8.56 5.74
C PHE A 79 -30.75 9.90 5.29
N ALA A 80 -31.33 10.99 5.79
CA ALA A 80 -30.88 12.33 5.47
C ALA A 80 -31.02 13.23 6.68
N THR A 81 -30.10 14.17 6.79
CA THR A 81 -30.20 15.31 7.71
C THR A 81 -30.50 16.56 6.89
N PRO A 82 -30.79 17.72 7.53
CA PRO A 82 -30.91 18.98 6.83
C PRO A 82 -29.66 19.39 6.02
N ARG A 83 -28.49 18.82 6.34
CA ARG A 83 -27.21 19.12 5.69
C ARG A 83 -26.83 18.13 4.59
N ARG A 84 -27.09 16.83 4.79
CA ARG A 84 -26.50 15.78 3.96
C ARG A 84 -27.38 14.55 3.80
N LYS A 85 -27.25 13.86 2.67
CA LYS A 85 -27.87 12.55 2.43
C LYS A 85 -26.86 11.43 2.66
N PHE A 86 -27.33 10.31 3.18
CA PHE A 86 -26.49 9.18 3.56
C PHE A 86 -26.98 7.88 2.95
N ILE A 87 -26.03 7.06 2.49
CA ILE A 87 -26.24 5.67 2.10
C ILE A 87 -25.35 4.81 2.99
N ILE A 88 -25.97 3.92 3.77
CA ILE A 88 -25.29 2.98 4.65
C ILE A 88 -25.23 1.62 3.97
N ALA A 89 -24.02 1.10 3.76
CA ALA A 89 -23.81 -0.29 3.36
C ALA A 89 -23.50 -1.14 4.60
N ASP A 90 -24.50 -1.89 5.06
CA ASP A 90 -24.39 -2.80 6.20
C ASP A 90 -23.71 -4.10 5.75
N THR A 91 -22.40 -4.22 6.01
CA THR A 91 -21.60 -5.39 5.61
C THR A 91 -21.46 -6.36 6.80
N PRO A 92 -21.80 -7.65 6.63
CA PRO A 92 -21.72 -8.63 7.71
C PRO A 92 -20.25 -8.88 8.12
N GLY A 93 -20.00 -9.09 9.43
CA GLY A 93 -18.65 -9.05 10.03
C GLY A 93 -17.87 -10.38 10.10
N HIS A 94 -18.42 -11.48 9.58
CA HIS A 94 -17.78 -12.80 9.67
C HIS A 94 -16.67 -13.01 8.61
N VAL A 95 -15.73 -13.92 8.91
CA VAL A 95 -14.57 -14.30 8.09
C VAL A 95 -14.92 -14.75 6.66
N GLN A 96 -16.14 -15.26 6.46
CA GLN A 96 -16.65 -15.70 5.16
C GLN A 96 -17.15 -14.56 4.26
N TYR A 97 -17.10 -13.30 4.71
CA TYR A 97 -17.74 -12.17 4.02
C TYR A 97 -16.78 -11.09 3.49
N THR A 98 -15.49 -11.39 3.27
CA THR A 98 -14.60 -10.44 2.56
C THR A 98 -15.16 -10.06 1.20
N ARG A 99 -15.78 -11.00 0.47
CA ARG A 99 -16.54 -10.71 -0.76
C ARG A 99 -17.57 -9.59 -0.56
N ASN A 100 -18.35 -9.64 0.51
CA ASN A 100 -19.44 -8.69 0.75
C ASN A 100 -18.89 -7.33 1.17
N MET A 101 -17.80 -7.32 1.94
CA MET A 101 -17.07 -6.09 2.24
C MET A 101 -16.45 -5.49 0.97
N VAL A 102 -15.81 -6.27 0.11
CA VAL A 102 -15.24 -5.79 -1.16
C VAL A 102 -16.33 -5.19 -2.04
N THR A 103 -17.48 -5.86 -2.19
CA THR A 103 -18.61 -5.33 -2.96
C THR A 103 -19.19 -4.06 -2.33
N GLY A 104 -19.54 -4.08 -1.04
CA GLY A 104 -20.21 -2.95 -0.37
C GLY A 104 -19.29 -1.75 -0.14
N ALA A 105 -18.01 -1.99 0.17
CA ALA A 105 -17.06 -0.95 0.52
C ALA A 105 -16.31 -0.38 -0.69
N SER A 106 -16.33 -1.04 -1.86
CA SER A 106 -15.73 -0.51 -3.11
C SER A 106 -16.30 0.84 -3.55
N THR A 107 -17.54 1.14 -3.15
CA THR A 107 -18.23 2.40 -3.46
C THR A 107 -18.34 3.33 -2.26
N ALA A 108 -17.78 2.93 -1.11
CA ALA A 108 -17.83 3.72 0.11
C ALA A 108 -16.81 4.86 0.06
N ASP A 109 -17.25 6.02 0.51
CA ASP A 109 -16.45 7.21 0.73
C ASP A 109 -15.83 7.20 2.13
N LEU A 110 -16.48 6.51 3.09
CA LEU A 110 -16.05 6.39 4.48
C LEU A 110 -16.31 4.99 5.04
N ALA A 111 -15.42 4.48 5.91
CA ALA A 111 -15.63 3.23 6.64
C ALA A 111 -15.72 3.49 8.15
N VAL A 112 -16.79 3.02 8.79
CA VAL A 112 -16.95 3.04 10.25
C VAL A 112 -16.59 1.67 10.79
N ILE A 113 -15.47 1.54 11.51
CA ILE A 113 -14.99 0.31 12.12
C ILE A 113 -15.34 0.35 13.60
N LEU A 114 -16.27 -0.51 14.03
CA LEU A 114 -16.63 -0.63 15.43
C LEU A 114 -15.62 -1.52 16.16
N VAL A 115 -15.27 -1.10 17.37
CA VAL A 115 -14.42 -1.84 18.32
C VAL A 115 -15.13 -1.85 19.66
N ASP A 116 -15.38 -3.04 20.23
CA ASP A 116 -15.93 -3.17 21.58
C ASP A 116 -14.87 -2.79 22.62
N ALA A 117 -15.16 -1.75 23.41
CA ALA A 117 -14.24 -1.20 24.42
C ALA A 117 -13.79 -2.25 25.46
N LYS A 118 -14.62 -3.25 25.77
CA LYS A 118 -14.27 -4.32 26.71
C LYS A 118 -13.31 -5.35 26.10
N ARG A 119 -13.38 -5.54 24.78
CA ARG A 119 -12.62 -6.57 24.06
C ARG A 119 -11.34 -6.03 23.41
N GLY A 120 -11.24 -4.71 23.24
CA GLY A 120 -10.12 -4.06 22.58
C GLY A 120 -10.03 -4.40 21.09
N VAL A 121 -8.88 -4.14 20.48
CA VAL A 121 -8.70 -4.32 19.02
C VAL A 121 -8.61 -5.81 18.68
N GLN A 122 -9.61 -6.31 17.96
CA GLN A 122 -9.64 -7.70 17.52
C GLN A 122 -9.02 -7.90 16.14
N THR A 123 -8.72 -9.16 15.80
CA THR A 123 -8.27 -9.56 14.45
C THR A 123 -9.25 -9.13 13.36
N GLN A 124 -10.56 -9.15 13.65
CA GLN A 124 -11.58 -8.71 12.71
C GLN A 124 -11.51 -7.20 12.45
N SER A 125 -11.30 -6.38 13.48
CA SER A 125 -11.12 -4.92 13.34
C SER A 125 -9.89 -4.61 12.48
N LYS A 126 -8.77 -5.32 12.70
CA LYS A 126 -7.55 -5.25 11.89
C LYS A 126 -7.78 -5.64 10.43
N ARG A 127 -8.50 -6.73 10.18
CA ARG A 127 -8.88 -7.20 8.84
C ARG A 127 -9.75 -6.18 8.10
N HIS A 128 -10.74 -5.60 8.76
CA HIS A 128 -11.62 -4.61 8.14
C HIS A 128 -10.87 -3.33 7.77
N ALA A 129 -9.96 -2.88 8.62
CA ALA A 129 -9.07 -1.76 8.32
C ALA A 129 -8.13 -2.05 7.14
N PHE A 130 -7.57 -3.27 7.07
CA PHE A 130 -6.77 -3.70 5.93
C PHE A 130 -7.56 -3.68 4.61
N ILE A 131 -8.78 -4.22 4.61
CA ILE A 131 -9.64 -4.23 3.42
C ILE A 131 -10.07 -2.80 3.05
N ALA A 132 -10.37 -1.94 4.02
CA ALA A 132 -10.69 -0.53 3.77
C ALA A 132 -9.52 0.21 3.11
N SER A 133 -8.28 -0.03 3.58
CA SER A 133 -7.06 0.51 2.97
C SER A 133 -6.85 -0.04 1.55
N LEU A 134 -7.06 -1.34 1.35
CA LEU A 134 -6.92 -1.98 0.04
C LEU A 134 -7.91 -1.42 -1.00
N LEU A 135 -9.16 -1.17 -0.58
CA LEU A 135 -10.21 -0.55 -1.40
C LEU A 135 -10.05 0.98 -1.51
N GLY A 136 -8.97 1.53 -0.94
CA GLY A 136 -8.63 2.94 -1.00
C GLY A 136 -9.71 3.83 -0.43
N ILE A 137 -10.41 3.40 0.63
CA ILE A 137 -11.43 4.23 1.29
C ILE A 137 -10.70 5.41 1.96
N PRO A 138 -10.99 6.67 1.57
CA PRO A 138 -10.22 7.82 2.02
C PRO A 138 -10.32 8.06 3.53
N HIS A 139 -11.53 7.92 4.08
CA HIS A 139 -11.83 8.25 5.46
C HIS A 139 -12.22 7.00 6.26
N VAL A 140 -11.62 6.82 7.44
CA VAL A 140 -11.93 5.74 8.36
C VAL A 140 -12.27 6.32 9.73
N VAL A 141 -13.39 5.89 10.30
CA VAL A 141 -13.79 6.25 11.66
C VAL A 141 -13.78 4.98 12.50
N VAL A 142 -12.98 4.98 13.56
CA VAL A 142 -12.96 3.92 14.56
C VAL A 142 -13.92 4.30 15.68
N ALA A 143 -15.07 3.63 15.71
CA ALA A 143 -16.08 3.83 16.75
C ALA A 143 -15.79 2.88 17.92
N VAL A 144 -15.21 3.41 19.00
CA VAL A 144 -14.95 2.64 20.23
C VAL A 144 -16.27 2.54 20.99
N ASN A 145 -17.00 1.44 20.77
CA ASN A 145 -18.35 1.25 21.23
C ASN A 145 -18.41 0.56 22.60
N LYS A 146 -19.55 0.68 23.27
CA LYS A 146 -19.84 0.12 24.61
C LYS A 146 -19.00 0.74 25.73
N MET A 147 -18.73 2.04 25.64
CA MET A 147 -18.05 2.79 26.70
C MET A 147 -18.79 2.73 28.05
N ASP A 148 -20.12 2.54 28.02
CA ASP A 148 -20.95 2.32 29.20
C ASP A 148 -20.59 1.05 30.00
N LEU A 149 -20.00 0.04 29.35
CA LEU A 149 -19.58 -1.20 30.01
C LEU A 149 -18.18 -1.13 30.65
N VAL A 150 -17.46 -0.04 30.38
CA VAL A 150 -16.12 0.23 30.91
C VAL A 150 -16.11 1.55 31.70
N ASP A 151 -17.26 1.90 32.27
CA ASP A 151 -17.48 3.08 33.11
C ASP A 151 -16.97 4.38 32.46
N TYR A 152 -17.06 4.48 31.12
CA TYR A 152 -16.63 5.63 30.34
C TYR A 152 -15.15 6.02 30.53
N SER A 153 -14.28 5.05 30.80
CA SER A 153 -12.85 5.23 31.07
C SER A 153 -12.07 5.79 29.86
N GLU A 154 -11.39 6.92 30.06
CA GLU A 154 -10.43 7.52 29.10
C GLU A 154 -9.24 6.59 28.86
N GLU A 155 -8.69 5.98 29.90
CA GLU A 155 -7.53 5.07 29.80
C GLU A 155 -7.80 3.87 28.88
N VAL A 156 -9.01 3.30 28.93
CA VAL A 156 -9.40 2.18 28.05
C VAL A 156 -9.53 2.65 26.61
N PHE A 157 -10.08 3.85 26.39
CA PHE A 157 -10.18 4.44 25.06
C PHE A 157 -8.79 4.69 24.46
N ASP A 158 -7.89 5.35 25.20
CA ASP A 158 -6.54 5.67 24.75
C ASP A 158 -5.72 4.42 24.42
N ALA A 159 -5.84 3.36 25.24
CA ALA A 159 -5.18 2.09 24.96
C ALA A 159 -5.62 1.47 23.63
N ILE A 160 -6.92 1.56 23.30
CA ILE A 160 -7.48 1.08 22.03
C ILE A 160 -7.01 1.96 20.86
N VAL A 161 -6.98 3.28 21.06
CA VAL A 161 -6.49 4.24 20.07
C VAL A 161 -5.02 3.95 19.74
N ASP A 162 -4.17 3.76 20.75
CA ASP A 162 -2.75 3.45 20.58
C ASP A 162 -2.54 2.12 19.84
N GLU A 163 -3.23 1.06 20.26
CA GLU A 163 -3.11 -0.25 19.61
C GLU A 163 -3.55 -0.19 18.15
N PHE A 164 -4.70 0.45 17.89
CA PHE A 164 -5.22 0.55 16.53
C PHE A 164 -4.34 1.44 15.66
N SER A 165 -3.83 2.56 16.19
CA SER A 165 -2.94 3.48 15.47
C SER A 165 -1.61 2.82 15.10
N ALA A 166 -1.03 2.02 16.01
CA ALA A 166 0.17 1.24 15.73
C ALA A 166 -0.03 0.21 14.61
N PHE A 167 -1.23 -0.38 14.52
CA PHE A 167 -1.60 -1.25 13.41
C PHE A 167 -1.85 -0.47 12.11
N ALA A 168 -2.61 0.62 12.19
CA ALA A 168 -2.98 1.44 11.04
C ALA A 168 -1.79 2.15 10.40
N GLY A 169 -0.73 2.46 11.15
CA GLY A 169 0.52 3.00 10.61
C GLY A 169 1.25 2.06 9.62
N LYS A 170 0.85 0.79 9.54
CA LYS A 170 1.33 -0.17 8.52
C LYS A 170 0.48 -0.16 7.24
N LEU A 171 -0.65 0.53 7.25
CA LEU A 171 -1.62 0.60 6.17
C LEU A 171 -1.52 1.94 5.44
N ASP A 172 -2.00 1.98 4.20
CA ASP A 172 -2.11 3.20 3.41
C ASP A 172 -3.50 3.81 3.66
N LEU A 173 -3.72 4.32 4.87
CA LEU A 173 -4.92 5.03 5.29
C LEU A 173 -4.58 6.52 5.43
N ARG A 174 -5.44 7.40 4.91
CA ARG A 174 -5.20 8.85 4.92
C ARG A 174 -5.72 9.50 6.18
N ASP A 175 -7.02 9.41 6.40
CA ASP A 175 -7.71 10.06 7.51
C ASP A 175 -8.33 8.99 8.43
N ILE A 176 -7.88 8.97 9.69
CA ILE A 176 -8.41 8.07 10.72
C ILE A 176 -8.85 8.91 11.92
N ASP A 177 -10.12 8.82 12.28
CA ASP A 177 -10.69 9.47 13.46
C ASP A 177 -11.18 8.42 14.46
N PHE A 178 -11.06 8.73 15.75
CA PHE A 178 -11.50 7.86 16.84
C PHE A 178 -12.63 8.53 17.62
N ILE A 179 -13.76 7.86 17.75
CA ILE A 179 -14.94 8.40 18.46
C ILE A 179 -15.39 7.38 19.51
N PRO A 180 -15.33 7.71 20.82
CA PRO A 180 -15.88 6.88 21.88
C PRO A 180 -17.40 7.01 21.89
N VAL A 181 -18.12 5.89 21.82
CA VAL A 181 -19.58 5.86 21.71
C VAL A 181 -20.20 4.81 22.63
N SER A 182 -21.45 5.03 23.02
CA SER A 182 -22.35 3.98 23.46
C SER A 182 -23.54 3.92 22.52
N ALA A 183 -23.56 2.94 21.61
CA ALA A 183 -24.66 2.77 20.68
C ALA A 183 -26.00 2.49 21.38
N LEU A 184 -25.96 1.85 22.57
CA LEU A 184 -27.16 1.52 23.34
C LEU A 184 -27.71 2.77 24.06
N LYS A 185 -26.86 3.47 24.81
CA LYS A 185 -27.27 4.64 25.62
C LYS A 185 -27.38 5.92 24.79
N GLY A 186 -26.71 5.99 23.64
CA GLY A 186 -26.74 7.12 22.69
C GLY A 186 -25.56 8.08 22.82
N ASP A 187 -24.65 7.84 23.77
CA ASP A 187 -23.49 8.70 24.04
C ASP A 187 -22.63 8.90 22.78
N ASN A 188 -22.40 10.16 22.40
CA ASN A 188 -21.59 10.60 21.25
C ASN A 188 -22.05 10.07 19.87
N VAL A 189 -23.26 9.49 19.76
CA VAL A 189 -23.82 9.04 18.47
C VAL A 189 -24.40 10.23 17.70
N VAL A 190 -25.40 10.89 18.27
CA VAL A 190 -25.99 12.13 17.72
C VAL A 190 -25.61 13.30 18.59
N ASP A 191 -25.99 13.21 19.87
CA ASP A 191 -25.70 14.21 20.89
C ASP A 191 -24.39 13.91 21.63
N ARG A 192 -23.78 14.97 22.18
CA ARG A 192 -22.56 14.84 22.97
C ARG A 192 -22.88 14.18 24.31
N SER A 193 -22.02 13.26 24.75
CA SER A 193 -22.15 12.59 26.04
C SER A 193 -21.87 13.55 27.20
N GLU A 194 -22.65 13.43 28.27
CA GLU A 194 -22.38 14.05 29.58
C GLU A 194 -21.49 13.16 30.47
N ASN A 195 -21.26 11.90 30.07
CA ASN A 195 -20.47 10.93 30.83
C ASN A 195 -18.99 10.90 30.42
N MET A 196 -18.63 11.58 29.32
CA MET A 196 -17.28 11.60 28.74
C MET A 196 -16.81 13.05 28.51
N ASP A 197 -16.77 13.84 29.58
CA ASP A 197 -16.31 15.24 29.54
C ASP A 197 -14.87 15.39 29.03
N TRP A 198 -14.04 14.35 29.22
CA TRP A 198 -12.67 14.26 28.73
C TRP A 198 -12.58 14.19 27.20
N TYR A 199 -13.61 13.72 26.49
CA TYR A 199 -13.60 13.65 25.04
C TYR A 199 -14.01 15.00 24.42
N GLU A 200 -13.05 15.69 23.81
CA GLU A 200 -13.26 16.98 23.14
C GLU A 200 -13.64 16.88 21.65
N GLY A 201 -13.60 15.68 21.08
CA GLY A 201 -13.88 15.44 19.67
C GLY A 201 -15.35 15.56 19.27
N SER A 202 -15.64 15.39 17.97
CA SER A 202 -17.00 15.46 17.45
C SER A 202 -17.82 14.18 17.72
N THR A 203 -19.15 14.31 17.74
CA THR A 203 -20.06 13.15 17.72
C THR A 203 -20.02 12.45 16.36
N MET A 204 -20.47 11.19 16.31
CA MET A 204 -20.52 10.40 15.09
C MET A 204 -21.33 11.10 13.98
N LEU A 205 -22.55 11.56 14.28
CA LEU A 205 -23.37 12.25 13.29
C LEU A 205 -22.71 13.55 12.82
N HIS A 206 -22.16 14.34 13.73
CA HIS A 206 -21.48 15.57 13.37
C HIS A 206 -20.30 15.29 12.43
N HIS A 207 -19.48 14.29 12.72
CA HIS A 207 -18.39 13.88 11.85
C HIS A 207 -18.92 13.50 10.45
N LEU A 208 -19.91 12.61 10.36
CA LEU A 208 -20.51 12.17 9.10
C LEU A 208 -21.11 13.33 8.28
N GLU A 209 -21.65 14.37 8.92
CA GLU A 209 -22.16 15.57 8.23
C GLU A 209 -21.07 16.46 7.61
N HIS A 210 -19.87 16.49 8.19
CA HIS A 210 -18.83 17.48 7.83
C HIS A 210 -17.62 16.89 7.09
N VAL A 211 -17.49 15.56 7.00
CA VAL A 211 -16.44 14.93 6.18
C VAL A 211 -16.46 15.43 4.75
N SER A 212 -15.32 15.98 4.30
CA SER A 212 -15.18 16.61 3.00
C SER A 212 -14.82 15.61 1.91
N LEU A 213 -15.74 15.36 0.97
CA LEU A 213 -15.52 14.44 -0.16
C LEU A 213 -14.89 15.11 -1.39
N THR A 214 -14.69 16.43 -1.34
CA THR A 214 -14.30 17.21 -2.52
C THR A 214 -12.84 17.01 -2.90
N GLY A 215 -11.99 16.59 -1.96
CA GLY A 215 -10.56 16.30 -2.19
C GLY A 215 -10.29 14.98 -2.92
N ASP A 216 -11.24 14.05 -2.95
CA ASP A 216 -11.01 12.68 -3.42
C ASP A 216 -11.26 12.47 -4.92
N LYS A 217 -11.86 13.45 -5.60
CA LYS A 217 -12.14 13.36 -7.03
C LYS A 217 -10.92 13.81 -7.83
N ASN A 218 -10.40 12.93 -8.67
CA ASN A 218 -9.40 13.30 -9.66
C ASN A 218 -10.06 14.20 -10.72
N LEU A 219 -9.85 15.51 -10.61
CA LEU A 219 -10.35 16.52 -11.54
C LEU A 219 -9.34 16.89 -12.64
N ARG A 220 -8.13 16.30 -12.62
CA ARG A 220 -7.05 16.64 -13.54
C ARG A 220 -6.99 15.68 -14.72
N ASP A 221 -7.08 14.39 -14.44
CA ASP A 221 -6.82 13.36 -15.44
C ASP A 221 -8.11 12.98 -16.16
N PHE A 222 -8.33 13.54 -17.35
CA PHE A 222 -9.53 13.25 -18.13
C PHE A 222 -9.51 11.82 -18.66
N ARG A 223 -10.51 11.03 -18.28
CA ARG A 223 -10.75 9.66 -18.74
C ARG A 223 -12.22 9.52 -19.10
N PHE A 224 -12.51 9.28 -20.38
CA PHE A 224 -13.87 9.04 -20.84
C PHE A 224 -13.95 7.68 -21.56
N PRO A 225 -14.29 6.61 -20.83
CA PRO A 225 -14.50 5.30 -21.43
C PRO A 225 -15.82 5.28 -22.20
N VAL A 226 -15.74 5.00 -23.51
CA VAL A 226 -16.89 4.99 -24.40
C VAL A 226 -17.75 3.76 -24.10
N GLN A 227 -19.00 4.00 -23.74
CA GLN A 227 -19.98 2.95 -23.44
C GLN A 227 -20.76 2.55 -24.69
N THR A 228 -21.17 3.53 -25.50
CA THR A 228 -21.92 3.29 -26.72
C THR A 228 -21.71 4.40 -27.74
N VAL A 229 -21.93 4.09 -29.02
CA VAL A 229 -21.91 5.05 -30.12
C VAL A 229 -23.35 5.31 -30.55
N ILE A 230 -23.77 6.56 -30.47
CA ILE A 230 -25.11 7.02 -30.84
C ILE A 230 -25.05 7.55 -32.26
N ARG A 231 -25.82 6.92 -33.15
CA ARG A 231 -25.95 7.30 -34.57
C ARG A 231 -27.40 7.17 -35.03
N PRO A 232 -28.26 8.17 -34.78
CA PRO A 232 -29.66 8.14 -35.19
C PRO A 232 -29.82 8.27 -36.71
N ASP A 233 -28.87 8.96 -37.36
CA ASP A 233 -28.82 9.17 -38.82
C ASP A 233 -27.37 9.27 -39.31
N GLN A 234 -27.16 9.60 -40.60
CA GLN A 234 -25.83 9.69 -41.18
C GLN A 234 -25.04 10.94 -40.75
N THR A 235 -25.72 11.97 -40.23
CA THR A 235 -25.16 13.29 -39.90
C THR A 235 -24.75 13.44 -38.45
N PHE A 236 -25.29 12.63 -37.54
CA PHE A 236 -24.94 12.68 -36.12
C PHE A 236 -24.16 11.44 -35.68
N ARG A 237 -22.97 11.65 -35.11
CA ARG A 237 -22.20 10.61 -34.41
C ARG A 237 -21.75 11.13 -33.05
N GLY A 238 -22.36 10.60 -31.99
CA GLY A 238 -22.02 10.93 -30.61
C GLY A 238 -21.49 9.73 -29.84
N PHE A 239 -20.53 9.95 -28.96
CA PHE A 239 -19.95 8.93 -28.09
C PHE A 239 -20.49 9.11 -26.68
N ALA A 240 -21.32 8.17 -26.24
CA ALA A 240 -21.94 8.23 -24.93
C ALA A 240 -21.16 7.43 -23.90
N GLY A 241 -21.05 7.98 -22.70
CA GLY A 241 -20.33 7.41 -21.59
C GLY A 241 -20.50 8.25 -20.33
N THR A 242 -19.88 7.79 -19.24
CA THR A 242 -19.77 8.57 -18.00
C THR A 242 -18.33 9.04 -17.88
N VAL A 243 -18.11 10.33 -17.61
CA VAL A 243 -16.76 10.86 -17.36
C VAL A 243 -16.22 10.17 -16.12
N ALA A 244 -15.18 9.34 -16.26
CA ALA A 244 -14.64 8.55 -15.17
C ALA A 244 -13.78 9.40 -14.23
N SER A 245 -13.01 10.33 -14.80
CA SER A 245 -12.21 11.31 -14.08
C SER A 245 -11.93 12.53 -14.96
N GLY A 246 -11.48 13.61 -14.33
CA GLY A 246 -11.18 14.88 -14.98
C GLY A 246 -12.40 15.69 -15.36
N ALA A 247 -12.16 16.67 -16.21
CA ALA A 247 -13.18 17.47 -16.87
C ALA A 247 -12.77 17.73 -18.32
N ILE A 248 -13.75 18.03 -19.18
CA ILE A 248 -13.55 18.33 -20.60
C ILE A 248 -14.52 19.43 -21.04
N ARG A 249 -14.08 20.29 -21.96
CA ARG A 249 -14.90 21.34 -22.58
C ARG A 249 -14.94 21.19 -24.10
N PRO A 250 -16.00 21.71 -24.76
CA PRO A 250 -15.98 21.91 -26.21
C PRO A 250 -14.74 22.71 -26.66
N GLY A 251 -14.15 22.33 -27.78
CA GLY A 251 -12.94 22.92 -28.36
C GLY A 251 -11.62 22.35 -27.85
N GLU A 252 -11.62 21.44 -26.87
CA GLU A 252 -10.40 20.82 -26.36
C GLU A 252 -9.95 19.60 -27.18
N GLU A 253 -8.63 19.44 -27.36
CA GLU A 253 -8.05 18.32 -28.10
C GLU A 253 -8.08 17.03 -27.26
N ILE A 254 -8.43 15.92 -27.92
CA ILE A 254 -8.48 14.58 -27.35
C ILE A 254 -7.70 13.57 -28.20
N LEU A 255 -7.39 12.43 -27.57
CA LEU A 255 -6.79 11.26 -28.18
C LEU A 255 -7.73 10.07 -27.95
N ALA A 256 -8.04 9.30 -29.00
CA ALA A 256 -8.82 8.08 -28.91
C ALA A 256 -7.92 6.84 -28.79
N LEU A 257 -8.00 6.13 -27.67
CA LEU A 257 -7.29 4.87 -27.43
C LEU A 257 -8.15 3.67 -27.84
N PRO A 258 -7.57 2.60 -28.43
CA PRO A 258 -6.12 2.34 -28.56
C PRO A 258 -5.47 2.95 -29.81
N ALA A 259 -6.25 3.45 -30.77
CA ALA A 259 -5.73 3.86 -32.08
C ALA A 259 -4.72 5.02 -32.03
N GLY A 260 -4.78 5.87 -31.00
CA GLY A 260 -3.94 7.05 -30.87
C GLY A 260 -4.33 8.18 -31.85
N THR A 261 -5.56 8.15 -32.36
CA THR A 261 -6.04 9.17 -33.30
C THR A 261 -6.45 10.43 -32.55
N ARG A 262 -6.02 11.60 -33.03
CA ARG A 262 -6.36 12.91 -32.45
C ARG A 262 -7.65 13.45 -33.05
N SER A 263 -8.42 14.16 -32.24
CA SER A 263 -9.55 14.97 -32.69
C SER A 263 -9.85 16.07 -31.65
N THR A 264 -10.88 16.89 -31.89
CA THR A 264 -11.32 17.95 -30.98
C THR A 264 -12.77 17.71 -30.58
N VAL A 265 -13.11 18.00 -29.33
CA VAL A 265 -14.50 17.94 -28.86
C VAL A 265 -15.31 19.04 -29.54
N GLU A 266 -16.35 18.68 -30.29
CA GLU A 266 -17.24 19.64 -30.94
C GLU A 266 -18.32 20.13 -29.96
N SER A 267 -19.06 19.21 -29.36
CA SER A 267 -20.06 19.52 -28.33
C SER A 267 -20.18 18.40 -27.29
N ILE A 268 -20.79 18.77 -26.17
CA ILE A 268 -21.10 17.88 -25.06
C ILE A 268 -22.59 18.02 -24.79
N THR A 269 -23.35 16.93 -24.93
CA THR A 269 -24.81 16.94 -24.83
C THR A 269 -25.31 15.98 -23.75
N THR A 270 -26.35 16.38 -23.04
CA THR A 270 -27.11 15.55 -22.10
C THR A 270 -28.59 15.54 -22.44
N LEU A 271 -29.40 14.78 -21.71
CA LEU A 271 -30.86 14.83 -21.81
C LEU A 271 -31.42 16.24 -21.60
N ASN A 272 -30.76 17.06 -20.77
CA ASN A 272 -31.23 18.40 -20.41
C ASN A 272 -30.69 19.50 -21.34
N GLY A 273 -29.96 19.13 -22.40
CA GLY A 273 -29.31 20.05 -23.33
C GLY A 273 -27.79 19.98 -23.27
N ASP A 274 -27.16 20.92 -23.97
CA ASP A 274 -25.70 21.01 -24.11
C ASP A 274 -25.03 21.58 -22.86
N LEU A 275 -23.79 21.16 -22.64
CA LEU A 275 -22.94 21.56 -21.52
C LEU A 275 -21.68 22.28 -22.00
N ASP A 276 -21.31 23.35 -21.30
CA ASP A 276 -20.04 24.05 -21.52
C ASP A 276 -18.83 23.29 -20.93
N GLU A 277 -19.08 22.38 -19.98
CA GLU A 277 -18.08 21.55 -19.33
C GLU A 277 -18.74 20.26 -18.82
N ALA A 278 -18.13 19.10 -19.07
CA ALA A 278 -18.48 17.85 -18.40
C ALA A 278 -17.43 17.48 -17.35
N ARG A 279 -17.89 16.94 -16.22
CA ARG A 279 -17.06 16.58 -15.05
C ARG A 279 -17.24 15.12 -14.66
N ALA A 280 -16.26 14.59 -13.92
CA ALA A 280 -16.29 13.24 -13.37
C ALA A 280 -17.64 12.89 -12.69
N GLY A 281 -18.24 11.78 -13.11
CA GLY A 281 -19.54 11.28 -12.67
C GLY A 281 -20.73 11.67 -13.56
N GLU A 282 -20.57 12.61 -14.49
CA GLU A 282 -21.64 13.01 -15.40
C GLU A 282 -21.72 12.06 -16.60
N ALA A 283 -22.94 11.61 -16.91
CA ALA A 283 -23.24 10.85 -18.11
C ALA A 283 -23.54 11.80 -19.27
N VAL A 284 -22.70 11.78 -20.29
CA VAL A 284 -22.71 12.74 -21.41
C VAL A 284 -22.53 12.05 -22.75
N VAL A 285 -22.91 12.76 -23.81
CA VAL A 285 -22.60 12.41 -25.20
C VAL A 285 -21.60 13.43 -25.73
N ILE A 286 -20.44 12.96 -26.18
CA ILE A 286 -19.38 13.79 -26.77
C ILE A 286 -19.43 13.61 -28.30
N THR A 287 -19.50 14.71 -29.04
CA THR A 287 -19.29 14.73 -30.49
C THR A 287 -17.88 15.24 -30.79
N LEU A 288 -17.34 14.86 -31.94
CA LEU A 288 -15.98 15.20 -32.35
C LEU A 288 -16.00 15.90 -33.70
N THR A 289 -15.05 16.81 -33.92
CA THR A 289 -14.93 17.56 -35.18
C THR A 289 -14.51 16.70 -36.37
N ASP A 290 -13.79 15.62 -36.10
CA ASP A 290 -13.25 14.72 -37.13
C ASP A 290 -13.96 13.36 -37.09
N GLU A 291 -14.18 12.76 -38.25
CA GLU A 291 -14.71 11.41 -38.36
C GLU A 291 -13.64 10.35 -38.05
N ILE A 292 -13.33 10.17 -36.76
CA ILE A 292 -12.40 9.15 -36.28
C ILE A 292 -13.13 7.87 -35.89
N ASP A 293 -12.47 6.71 -36.00
CA ASP A 293 -13.07 5.45 -35.60
C ASP A 293 -12.92 5.21 -34.09
N VAL A 294 -14.06 5.21 -33.40
CA VAL A 294 -14.17 5.02 -31.94
C VAL A 294 -15.38 4.14 -31.67
N SER A 295 -15.19 3.14 -30.81
CA SER A 295 -16.16 2.09 -30.48
C SER A 295 -16.31 1.89 -28.98
N ARG A 296 -17.26 1.04 -28.56
CA ARG A 296 -17.39 0.65 -27.14
C ARG A 296 -16.09 0.00 -26.65
N GLY A 297 -15.65 0.39 -25.46
CA GLY A 297 -14.42 -0.13 -24.85
C GLY A 297 -13.16 0.65 -25.23
N ASP A 298 -13.28 1.66 -26.10
CA ASP A 298 -12.26 2.68 -26.35
C ASP A 298 -12.33 3.77 -25.29
N MET A 299 -11.29 4.59 -25.19
CA MET A 299 -11.22 5.68 -24.22
C MET A 299 -10.76 6.97 -24.88
N LEU A 300 -11.48 8.06 -24.61
CA LEU A 300 -11.04 9.41 -24.96
C LEU A 300 -10.24 9.98 -23.78
N VAL A 301 -9.05 10.49 -24.08
CA VAL A 301 -8.10 11.05 -23.10
C VAL A 301 -7.47 12.33 -23.65
N ARG A 302 -6.73 13.08 -22.83
CA ARG A 302 -5.94 14.23 -23.32
C ARG A 302 -4.59 13.75 -23.89
N PRO A 303 -4.09 14.32 -25.00
CA PRO A 303 -2.85 13.87 -25.62
C PRO A 303 -1.60 13.93 -24.72
N GLN A 304 -1.54 14.88 -23.79
CA GLN A 304 -0.42 15.05 -22.84
C GLN A 304 -0.63 14.33 -21.50
N ASN A 305 -1.72 13.56 -21.38
CA ASN A 305 -2.09 12.86 -20.15
C ASN A 305 -2.81 11.55 -20.51
N VAL A 306 -2.02 10.61 -21.02
CA VAL A 306 -2.46 9.29 -21.46
C VAL A 306 -2.25 8.29 -20.32
N PRO A 307 -3.22 7.42 -20.01
CA PRO A 307 -3.04 6.32 -19.05
C PRO A 307 -2.02 5.29 -19.54
N GLU A 308 -1.63 4.35 -18.69
CA GLU A 308 -0.83 3.20 -19.10
C GLU A 308 -1.64 2.33 -20.09
N VAL A 309 -1.00 1.90 -21.18
CA VAL A 309 -1.61 1.11 -22.26
C VAL A 309 -0.85 -0.19 -22.42
N GLU A 310 -1.23 -1.21 -21.64
CA GLU A 310 -0.46 -2.45 -21.54
C GLU A 310 -1.35 -3.69 -21.57
N THR A 311 -0.80 -4.82 -22.02
CA THR A 311 -1.45 -6.14 -21.98
C THR A 311 -1.15 -6.92 -20.70
N GLY A 312 -0.09 -6.56 -19.98
CA GLY A 312 0.25 -7.14 -18.69
C GLY A 312 -0.07 -6.16 -17.57
N VAL A 313 -0.81 -6.58 -16.56
CA VAL A 313 -1.10 -5.76 -15.37
C VAL A 313 -0.78 -6.49 -14.09
N GLU A 314 -0.22 -5.76 -13.14
CA GLU A 314 -0.02 -6.23 -11.79
C GLU A 314 -1.07 -5.63 -10.87
N ALA A 315 -1.73 -6.47 -10.07
CA ALA A 315 -2.85 -6.05 -9.25
C ALA A 315 -2.87 -6.76 -7.90
N MET A 316 -3.44 -6.09 -6.90
CA MET A 316 -4.00 -6.82 -5.76
C MET A 316 -5.35 -7.38 -6.19
N MET A 317 -5.65 -8.62 -5.85
CA MET A 317 -6.89 -9.28 -6.24
C MET A 317 -7.51 -10.00 -5.05
N CYS A 318 -8.82 -9.81 -4.87
CA CYS A 318 -9.64 -10.59 -3.95
C CYS A 318 -10.37 -11.67 -4.73
N TRP A 319 -10.19 -12.93 -4.36
CA TRP A 319 -10.92 -14.05 -4.93
C TRP A 319 -12.27 -14.23 -4.21
N MET A 320 -13.33 -14.42 -4.99
CA MET A 320 -14.73 -14.36 -4.51
C MET A 320 -15.54 -15.62 -4.85
N ALA A 321 -14.96 -16.56 -5.60
CA ALA A 321 -15.58 -17.84 -5.94
C ALA A 321 -15.20 -18.93 -4.93
N GLU A 322 -16.10 -19.89 -4.72
CA GLU A 322 -15.85 -21.08 -3.89
C GLU A 322 -14.78 -21.99 -4.51
N GLU A 323 -14.84 -22.16 -5.83
CA GLU A 323 -13.81 -22.86 -6.58
C GLU A 323 -12.51 -22.03 -6.55
N PRO A 324 -11.35 -22.63 -6.18
CA PRO A 324 -10.07 -21.92 -6.17
C PRO A 324 -9.68 -21.38 -7.55
N LEU A 325 -8.88 -20.32 -7.56
CA LEU A 325 -8.31 -19.76 -8.78
C LEU A 325 -7.54 -20.84 -9.57
N GLN A 326 -7.82 -20.93 -10.86
CA GLN A 326 -7.17 -21.86 -11.78
C GLN A 326 -6.25 -21.11 -12.75
N SER A 327 -4.94 -21.17 -12.54
CA SER A 327 -3.94 -20.43 -13.34
C SER A 327 -3.91 -20.84 -14.81
N ASN A 328 -4.29 -22.08 -15.14
CA ASN A 328 -4.35 -22.59 -16.53
C ASN A 328 -5.66 -22.29 -17.25
N ARG A 329 -6.53 -21.44 -16.70
CA ARG A 329 -7.84 -21.11 -17.27
C ARG A 329 -7.89 -19.64 -17.67
N HIS A 330 -8.60 -19.36 -18.76
CA HIS A 330 -8.89 -17.98 -19.14
C HIS A 330 -10.15 -17.49 -18.46
N TYR A 331 -10.14 -16.21 -18.09
CA TYR A 331 -11.26 -15.47 -17.55
C TYR A 331 -11.62 -14.32 -18.51
N ILE A 332 -12.81 -13.74 -18.33
CA ILE A 332 -13.15 -12.46 -18.95
C ILE A 332 -12.82 -11.38 -17.94
N LEU A 333 -11.87 -10.52 -18.25
CA LEU A 333 -11.56 -9.33 -17.47
C LEU A 333 -12.43 -8.18 -18.00
N ARG A 334 -13.28 -7.64 -17.12
CA ARG A 334 -14.04 -6.43 -17.39
C ARG A 334 -13.37 -5.26 -16.69
N HIS A 335 -12.96 -4.28 -17.49
CA HIS A 335 -12.29 -3.06 -17.04
C HIS A 335 -12.96 -1.87 -17.73
N THR A 336 -13.43 -0.90 -16.95
CA THR A 336 -14.29 0.20 -17.43
C THR A 336 -15.45 -0.29 -18.31
N THR A 337 -15.42 -0.03 -19.61
CA THR A 337 -16.44 -0.45 -20.60
C THR A 337 -15.96 -1.56 -21.52
N ARG A 338 -14.71 -2.02 -21.31
CA ARG A 338 -14.00 -3.00 -22.12
C ARG A 338 -14.07 -4.38 -21.45
N GLU A 339 -14.22 -5.41 -22.28
CA GLU A 339 -14.11 -6.81 -21.87
C GLU A 339 -13.03 -7.48 -22.72
N VAL A 340 -12.08 -8.12 -22.06
CA VAL A 340 -10.96 -8.82 -22.72
C VAL A 340 -10.76 -10.17 -22.08
N LYS A 341 -10.29 -11.15 -22.86
CA LYS A 341 -9.83 -12.41 -22.29
C LYS A 341 -8.55 -12.15 -21.48
N ALA A 342 -8.46 -12.78 -20.32
CA ALA A 342 -7.34 -12.63 -19.41
C ALA A 342 -6.90 -13.97 -18.82
N PHE A 343 -5.62 -14.06 -18.49
CA PHE A 343 -4.98 -15.18 -17.82
C PHE A 343 -4.31 -14.66 -16.55
N VAL A 344 -4.46 -15.36 -15.43
CA VAL A 344 -3.69 -15.07 -14.24
C VAL A 344 -2.40 -15.87 -14.34
N ASP A 345 -1.31 -15.19 -14.70
CA ASP A 345 -0.03 -15.84 -15.01
C ASP A 345 0.65 -16.35 -13.74
N GLU A 346 0.57 -15.56 -12.67
CA GLU A 346 1.31 -15.78 -11.43
C GLU A 346 0.60 -15.13 -10.25
N ILE A 347 0.64 -15.80 -9.11
CA ILE A 347 0.36 -15.21 -7.80
C ILE A 347 1.71 -14.91 -7.16
N VAL A 348 2.05 -13.62 -7.08
CA VAL A 348 3.33 -13.15 -6.53
C VAL A 348 3.41 -13.43 -5.03
N TYR A 349 2.30 -13.25 -4.32
CA TYR A 349 2.11 -13.69 -2.93
C TYR A 349 0.64 -13.59 -2.54
N ARG A 350 0.23 -14.39 -1.55
CA ARG A 350 -1.02 -14.22 -0.78
C ARG A 350 -0.75 -13.33 0.44
N VAL A 351 -1.73 -12.55 0.86
CA VAL A 351 -1.68 -11.79 2.12
C VAL A 351 -2.56 -12.49 3.14
N ASP A 352 -1.99 -12.84 4.29
CA ASP A 352 -2.79 -13.17 5.46
C ASP A 352 -3.39 -11.87 6.02
N VAL A 353 -4.70 -11.74 5.88
CA VAL A 353 -5.46 -10.55 6.31
C VAL A 353 -5.45 -10.33 7.82
N ASN A 354 -5.07 -11.33 8.61
CA ASN A 354 -5.02 -11.24 10.07
C ASN A 354 -3.68 -10.71 10.57
N THR A 355 -2.59 -11.11 9.91
CA THR A 355 -1.21 -10.80 10.33
C THR A 355 -0.51 -9.79 9.42
N LEU A 356 -1.04 -9.56 8.21
CA LEU A 356 -0.44 -8.82 7.10
C LEU A 356 0.84 -9.43 6.54
N HIS A 357 1.17 -10.67 6.92
CA HIS A 357 2.30 -11.39 6.34
C HIS A 357 2.00 -11.81 4.89
N ARG A 358 3.07 -11.82 4.09
CA ARG A 358 3.05 -12.31 2.72
C ARG A 358 3.44 -13.77 2.74
N GLU A 359 2.67 -14.59 2.04
CA GLU A 359 2.84 -16.03 1.97
C GLU A 359 2.92 -16.45 0.51
N ASP A 360 3.77 -17.43 0.21
CA ASP A 360 3.80 -18.05 -1.12
C ASP A 360 2.54 -18.89 -1.32
N SER A 361 1.93 -18.79 -2.51
CA SER A 361 0.76 -19.59 -2.86
C SER A 361 0.61 -19.71 -4.37
N ASP A 362 0.25 -20.90 -4.84
CA ASP A 362 -0.02 -21.18 -6.26
C ASP A 362 -1.49 -20.96 -6.64
N THR A 363 -2.37 -20.70 -5.67
CA THR A 363 -3.80 -20.44 -5.89
C THR A 363 -4.36 -19.44 -4.88
N LEU A 364 -5.57 -18.94 -5.13
CA LEU A 364 -6.36 -18.17 -4.18
C LEU A 364 -7.70 -18.87 -3.95
N GLN A 365 -8.03 -19.10 -2.69
CA GLN A 365 -9.33 -19.61 -2.24
C GLN A 365 -10.32 -18.48 -1.98
N LEU A 366 -11.58 -18.83 -1.72
CA LEU A 366 -12.63 -17.89 -1.39
C LEU A 366 -12.18 -16.92 -0.27
N ASN A 367 -12.35 -15.62 -0.51
CA ASN A 367 -11.98 -14.52 0.39
C ASN A 367 -10.48 -14.29 0.57
N GLU A 368 -9.61 -15.02 -0.12
CA GLU A 368 -8.17 -14.76 -0.09
C GLU A 368 -7.82 -13.58 -0.98
N ILE A 369 -6.81 -12.83 -0.54
CA ILE A 369 -6.31 -11.65 -1.22
C ILE A 369 -4.85 -11.92 -1.58
N GLY A 370 -4.48 -11.69 -2.83
CA GLY A 370 -3.12 -11.87 -3.29
C GLY A 370 -2.68 -10.82 -4.30
N ARG A 371 -1.38 -10.63 -4.42
CA ARG A 371 -0.79 -9.87 -5.53
C ARG A 371 -0.64 -10.80 -6.71
N VAL A 372 -1.18 -10.43 -7.85
CA VAL A 372 -1.21 -11.26 -9.06
C VAL A 372 -0.69 -10.50 -10.27
N ARG A 373 -0.15 -11.25 -11.23
CA ARG A 373 0.11 -10.77 -12.59
C ARG A 373 -0.95 -11.34 -13.53
N VAL A 374 -1.51 -10.48 -14.36
CA VAL A 374 -2.58 -10.82 -15.29
C VAL A 374 -2.20 -10.37 -16.68
N THR A 375 -2.21 -11.28 -17.63
CA THR A 375 -2.04 -10.98 -19.06
C THR A 375 -3.38 -10.98 -19.76
N THR A 376 -3.64 -9.96 -20.56
CA THR A 376 -4.85 -9.78 -21.34
C THR A 376 -4.58 -9.96 -22.84
N ALA A 377 -5.59 -10.44 -23.57
CA ALA A 377 -5.51 -10.66 -25.01
C ALA A 377 -5.50 -9.34 -25.82
N ALA A 378 -5.85 -8.22 -25.21
CA ALA A 378 -5.75 -6.88 -25.79
C ALA A 378 -5.42 -5.85 -24.69
N PRO A 379 -4.81 -4.71 -25.04
CA PRO A 379 -4.37 -3.72 -24.06
C PRO A 379 -5.53 -3.20 -23.19
N LEU A 380 -5.20 -2.90 -21.94
CA LEU A 380 -6.02 -2.14 -20.99
C LEU A 380 -5.52 -0.70 -20.93
N PHE A 381 -6.42 0.25 -20.63
CA PHE A 381 -6.10 1.67 -20.48
C PHE A 381 -6.31 2.07 -19.02
N PHE A 382 -5.28 1.93 -18.20
CA PHE A 382 -5.45 2.01 -16.75
C PHE A 382 -4.55 3.06 -16.12
N ASP A 383 -4.98 3.53 -14.96
CA ASP A 383 -4.16 4.26 -14.01
C ASP A 383 -4.06 3.38 -12.75
N PRO A 384 -3.02 3.52 -11.92
CA PRO A 384 -2.97 2.84 -10.63
C PRO A 384 -4.22 3.15 -9.79
N TYR A 385 -4.79 2.14 -9.13
CA TYR A 385 -6.03 2.26 -8.36
C TYR A 385 -6.00 3.37 -7.30
N ARG A 386 -4.82 3.63 -6.73
CA ARG A 386 -4.57 4.73 -5.77
C ARG A 386 -4.71 6.12 -6.38
N GLN A 387 -4.51 6.26 -7.68
CA GLN A 387 -4.62 7.52 -8.42
C GLN A 387 -6.03 7.72 -9.00
N ALA A 388 -6.61 6.67 -9.57
CA ALA A 388 -7.96 6.70 -10.10
C ALA A 388 -8.65 5.34 -9.94
N LYS A 389 -9.66 5.28 -9.06
CA LYS A 389 -10.41 4.04 -8.79
C LYS A 389 -11.13 3.50 -10.03
N ALA A 390 -11.70 4.39 -10.85
CA ALA A 390 -12.53 4.00 -11.99
C ALA A 390 -11.72 3.30 -13.11
N THR A 391 -10.48 3.73 -13.35
CA THR A 391 -9.58 3.15 -14.35
C THR A 391 -8.55 2.19 -13.75
N GLY A 392 -8.42 2.12 -12.41
CA GLY A 392 -7.55 1.17 -11.75
C GLY A 392 -8.24 -0.08 -11.21
N ALA A 393 -9.55 -0.25 -11.44
CA ALA A 393 -10.30 -1.44 -11.01
C ALA A 393 -10.68 -2.34 -12.18
N PHE A 394 -10.73 -3.64 -11.93
CA PHE A 394 -11.34 -4.62 -12.82
C PHE A 394 -12.04 -5.73 -12.05
N VAL A 395 -12.86 -6.50 -12.75
CA VAL A 395 -13.39 -7.77 -12.24
C VAL A 395 -13.05 -8.90 -13.19
N LEU A 396 -12.84 -10.10 -12.64
CA LEU A 396 -12.77 -11.33 -13.43
C LEU A 396 -14.12 -12.03 -13.41
N ILE A 397 -14.53 -12.47 -14.59
CA ILE A 397 -15.78 -13.18 -14.84
C ILE A 397 -15.41 -14.54 -15.41
N ASP A 398 -16.00 -15.59 -14.86
CA ASP A 398 -15.89 -16.91 -15.43
C ASP A 398 -16.71 -17.00 -16.73
N PRO A 399 -16.11 -17.30 -17.90
CA PRO A 399 -16.83 -17.37 -19.17
C PRO A 399 -17.88 -18.48 -19.25
N TYR A 400 -17.85 -19.50 -18.38
CA TYR A 400 -18.81 -20.60 -18.40
C TYR A 400 -20.03 -20.32 -17.53
N SER A 401 -19.81 -19.89 -16.28
CA SER A 401 -20.89 -19.58 -15.34
C SER A 401 -21.43 -18.16 -15.46
N ASN A 402 -20.67 -17.26 -16.10
CA ASN A 402 -20.87 -15.80 -16.08
C ASN A 402 -20.84 -15.18 -14.66
N ALA A 403 -20.36 -15.93 -13.66
CA ALA A 403 -20.19 -15.43 -12.30
C ALA A 403 -18.99 -14.49 -12.23
N THR A 404 -19.12 -13.42 -11.43
CA THR A 404 -17.95 -12.59 -11.07
C THR A 404 -17.15 -13.32 -10.00
N VAL A 405 -15.93 -13.75 -10.36
CA VAL A 405 -15.10 -14.62 -9.52
C VAL A 405 -14.00 -13.87 -8.77
N ALA A 406 -13.63 -12.66 -9.21
CA ALA A 406 -12.62 -11.85 -8.53
C ALA A 406 -12.82 -10.35 -8.76
N ALA A 407 -12.30 -9.54 -7.84
CA ALA A 407 -12.18 -8.09 -7.97
C ALA A 407 -10.71 -7.69 -7.81
N GLY A 408 -10.20 -6.87 -8.73
CA GLY A 408 -8.80 -6.50 -8.84
C GLY A 408 -8.57 -4.99 -8.76
N MET A 409 -7.49 -4.61 -8.11
CA MET A 409 -7.00 -3.24 -7.94
C MET A 409 -5.60 -3.13 -8.55
N ILE A 410 -5.52 -2.50 -9.71
CA ILE A 410 -4.32 -2.37 -10.52
C ILE A 410 -3.29 -1.49 -9.81
N ARG A 411 -2.05 -1.97 -9.77
CA ARG A 411 -0.90 -1.23 -9.23
C ARG A 411 -0.04 -0.60 -10.31
N GLY A 412 -0.01 -1.19 -11.50
CA GLY A 412 0.77 -0.76 -12.65
C GLY A 412 0.88 -1.87 -13.70
N ALA A 413 1.64 -1.62 -14.76
CA ALA A 413 2.00 -2.64 -15.75
C ALA A 413 2.69 -3.85 -15.11
N ALA A 414 2.31 -5.07 -15.53
CA ALA A 414 3.07 -6.27 -15.20
C ALA A 414 4.38 -6.22 -15.98
N GLN A 415 5.49 -6.28 -15.26
CA GLN A 415 6.80 -6.47 -15.87
C GLN A 415 6.98 -7.96 -16.13
N SER A 416 7.09 -8.38 -17.39
CA SER A 416 7.30 -9.81 -17.66
C SER A 416 8.71 -10.26 -17.21
N PRO A 417 8.90 -11.52 -16.80
CA PRO A 417 10.22 -12.08 -16.53
C PRO A 417 11.16 -11.97 -17.74
N ASP A 418 10.62 -12.06 -18.97
CA ASP A 418 11.35 -11.88 -20.23
C ASP A 418 11.56 -10.42 -20.63
N GLU A 419 10.83 -9.46 -20.07
CA GLU A 419 11.17 -8.04 -20.16
C GLU A 419 12.12 -7.64 -19.05
N ILE A 420 12.12 -8.31 -17.90
CA ILE A 420 13.17 -8.18 -16.90
C ILE A 420 14.46 -8.82 -17.45
N ALA A 421 14.39 -10.00 -18.07
CA ALA A 421 15.49 -10.72 -18.70
C ALA A 421 15.86 -10.18 -20.08
N GLY A 422 14.93 -9.55 -20.80
CA GLY A 422 15.12 -8.94 -22.12
C GLY A 422 15.54 -7.48 -22.01
N ARG A 423 15.12 -6.77 -20.96
CA ARG A 423 15.78 -5.53 -20.51
C ARG A 423 17.13 -5.89 -19.93
N ALA A 424 17.31 -7.00 -19.20
CA ALA A 424 18.64 -7.49 -18.82
C ALA A 424 19.51 -7.91 -20.02
N ALA A 425 18.96 -8.57 -21.06
CA ALA A 425 19.70 -9.03 -22.24
C ALA A 425 19.88 -7.95 -23.31
N ARG A 426 19.03 -6.92 -23.32
CA ARG A 426 19.22 -5.69 -24.09
C ARG A 426 20.14 -4.73 -23.33
N LEU A 427 20.14 -4.75 -21.99
CA LEU A 427 21.16 -4.13 -21.14
C LEU A 427 22.51 -4.84 -21.30
N GLU A 428 22.58 -6.16 -21.41
CA GLU A 428 23.79 -6.97 -21.64
C GLU A 428 24.31 -6.81 -23.07
N ARG A 429 23.46 -6.87 -24.10
CA ARG A 429 23.90 -6.60 -25.49
C ARG A 429 24.22 -5.11 -25.74
N SER A 430 23.57 -4.21 -25.01
CA SER A 430 24.02 -2.80 -24.96
C SER A 430 25.27 -2.65 -24.10
N ALA A 431 25.53 -3.52 -23.13
CA ALA A 431 26.75 -3.54 -22.33
C ALA A 431 27.93 -4.12 -23.11
N ASP A 432 27.73 -5.05 -24.04
CA ASP A 432 28.80 -5.55 -24.91
C ASP A 432 29.19 -4.54 -26.00
N ALA A 433 28.22 -3.76 -26.51
CA ALA A 433 28.49 -2.67 -27.45
C ALA A 433 28.93 -1.36 -26.76
N ALA A 434 28.51 -1.12 -25.50
CA ALA A 434 28.93 0.02 -24.67
C ALA A 434 30.13 -0.28 -23.77
N ALA A 435 30.62 -1.52 -23.69
CA ALA A 435 31.93 -1.84 -23.11
C ALA A 435 33.08 -1.23 -23.91
N ALA A 436 32.81 -0.78 -25.15
CA ALA A 436 33.74 0.04 -25.93
C ALA A 436 33.49 1.56 -25.83
N SER A 437 32.45 2.01 -25.11
CA SER A 437 32.15 3.44 -24.94
C SER A 437 31.28 3.71 -23.71
N GLU A 438 31.93 4.06 -22.60
CA GLU A 438 31.35 4.43 -21.31
C GLU A 438 30.37 5.62 -21.38
N ALA A 439 29.16 5.46 -20.82
CA ALA A 439 28.37 6.57 -20.24
C ALA A 439 27.28 6.05 -19.28
N ARG A 440 27.38 6.47 -18.01
CA ARG A 440 26.44 6.27 -16.89
C ARG A 440 25.00 6.64 -17.31
N GLN A 441 24.03 5.73 -17.17
CA GLN A 441 22.61 6.08 -17.39
C GLN A 441 22.14 7.03 -16.28
N VAL A 442 22.07 8.32 -16.62
CA VAL A 442 21.47 9.37 -15.80
C VAL A 442 20.01 9.51 -16.24
N SER A 443 19.08 9.76 -15.30
CA SER A 443 17.69 10.09 -15.64
C SER A 443 17.68 11.17 -16.73
N PRO A 444 16.91 11.01 -17.83
CA PRO A 444 16.85 12.03 -18.85
C PRO A 444 16.37 13.33 -18.20
N ASN A 445 17.18 14.38 -18.30
CA ASN A 445 16.99 15.72 -17.71
C ASN A 445 17.49 15.95 -16.28
N VAL A 446 18.34 15.08 -15.71
CA VAL A 446 19.02 15.35 -14.44
C VAL A 446 20.53 15.48 -14.69
N VAL A 447 21.14 16.60 -14.29
CA VAL A 447 22.59 16.74 -14.25
C VAL A 447 23.02 16.61 -12.80
N TRP A 448 23.96 15.72 -12.51
CA TRP A 448 24.58 15.69 -11.19
C TRP A 448 25.47 16.92 -11.07
N GLU A 449 24.96 17.97 -10.44
CA GLU A 449 25.78 19.07 -9.96
C GLU A 449 26.48 18.64 -8.68
N GLY A 450 27.81 18.81 -8.62
CA GLY A 450 28.56 18.53 -7.40
C GLY A 450 28.05 19.36 -6.22
N LEU A 451 28.37 18.94 -5.00
CA LEU A 451 28.03 19.74 -3.81
C LEU A 451 28.64 21.14 -3.92
N ASN A 452 27.90 22.17 -3.50
CA ASN A 452 28.35 23.57 -3.50
C ASN A 452 29.73 23.78 -2.83
N ILE A 453 30.07 22.93 -1.86
CA ILE A 453 31.41 22.85 -1.27
C ILE A 453 31.99 21.47 -1.65
N PRO A 454 33.04 21.42 -2.49
CA PRO A 454 33.70 20.18 -2.90
C PRO A 454 34.28 19.40 -1.73
N ARG A 455 34.37 18.07 -1.87
CA ARG A 455 34.93 17.16 -0.87
C ARG A 455 36.34 17.59 -0.43
N GLU A 456 37.20 17.98 -1.38
CA GLU A 456 38.59 18.36 -1.12
C GLU A 456 38.69 19.57 -0.17
N GLN A 457 37.76 20.53 -0.28
CA GLN A 457 37.71 21.68 0.65
C GLN A 457 37.23 21.24 2.04
N ARG A 458 36.33 20.26 2.11
CA ARG A 458 35.85 19.70 3.39
C ARG A 458 36.96 18.93 4.09
N GLU A 459 37.69 18.11 3.36
CA GLU A 459 38.85 17.35 3.85
C GLU A 459 39.96 18.28 4.36
N ALA A 460 40.30 19.32 3.60
CA ALA A 460 41.28 20.33 4.03
C ALA A 460 40.85 21.05 5.32
N ALA A 461 39.55 21.33 5.49
CA ALA A 461 39.02 21.95 6.70
C ALA A 461 38.94 20.99 7.89
N GLN A 462 38.75 19.69 7.63
CA GLN A 462 38.59 18.64 8.65
C GLN A 462 39.91 18.02 9.10
N GLY A 463 40.99 18.19 8.32
CA GLY A 463 42.32 17.65 8.67
C GLY A 463 42.47 16.15 8.44
N HIS A 464 41.53 15.52 7.74
CA HIS A 464 41.59 14.11 7.36
C HIS A 464 40.96 13.90 5.97
N GLN A 465 41.19 12.73 5.38
CA GLN A 465 40.59 12.36 4.11
C GLN A 465 39.29 11.59 4.35
N ALA A 466 38.30 11.74 3.47
CA ALA A 466 37.09 10.92 3.50
C ALA A 466 37.39 9.46 3.11
N ALA A 467 36.65 8.49 3.62
CA ALA A 467 36.80 7.11 3.16
C ALA A 467 35.51 6.32 3.39
N VAL A 468 35.36 5.20 2.70
CA VAL A 468 34.31 4.22 2.97
C VAL A 468 34.97 2.95 3.49
N LEU A 469 34.74 2.63 4.76
CA LEU A 469 35.13 1.36 5.37
C LEU A 469 33.97 0.38 5.26
N TRP A 470 34.16 -0.68 4.49
CA TRP A 470 33.12 -1.67 4.23
C TRP A 470 33.40 -2.97 4.98
N PHE A 471 32.77 -3.14 6.15
CA PHE A 471 32.84 -4.37 6.93
C PHE A 471 31.89 -5.41 6.36
N THR A 472 32.43 -6.52 5.86
CA THR A 472 31.69 -7.67 5.31
C THR A 472 32.00 -8.95 6.08
N GLY A 473 31.04 -9.87 6.18
CA GLY A 473 31.19 -11.13 6.94
C GLY A 473 29.85 -11.68 7.43
N LEU A 474 29.86 -12.90 7.99
CA LEU A 474 28.65 -13.56 8.50
C LEU A 474 27.98 -12.79 9.64
N SER A 475 26.67 -12.95 9.82
CA SER A 475 26.01 -12.37 11.01
C SER A 475 26.65 -12.94 12.29
N GLY A 476 26.79 -12.15 13.34
CA GLY A 476 27.53 -12.59 14.55
C GLY A 476 29.06 -12.60 14.43
N SER A 477 29.66 -12.28 13.27
CA SER A 477 31.13 -12.23 13.12
C SER A 477 31.82 -11.10 13.89
N GLY A 478 31.07 -10.13 14.44
CA GLY A 478 31.63 -9.02 15.22
C GLY A 478 31.81 -7.69 14.46
N LYS A 479 31.33 -7.58 13.21
CA LYS A 479 31.39 -6.36 12.38
C LYS A 479 30.96 -5.10 13.13
N THR A 480 29.73 -5.07 13.64
CA THR A 480 29.17 -3.90 14.34
C THR A 480 29.94 -3.59 15.62
N THR A 481 30.46 -4.59 16.31
CA THR A 481 31.27 -4.40 17.52
C THR A 481 32.58 -3.69 17.20
N VAL A 482 33.33 -4.17 16.21
CA VAL A 482 34.61 -3.56 15.80
C VAL A 482 34.36 -2.16 15.21
N ALA A 483 33.37 -2.01 14.32
CA ALA A 483 33.10 -0.73 13.67
C ALA A 483 32.69 0.37 14.67
N ARG A 484 31.91 0.06 15.71
CA ARG A 484 31.54 1.03 16.75
C ARG A 484 32.74 1.52 17.55
N GLU A 485 33.69 0.64 17.85
CA GLU A 485 34.90 1.02 18.58
C GLU A 485 35.88 1.82 17.70
N VAL A 486 36.01 1.44 16.41
CA VAL A 486 36.76 2.24 15.42
C VAL A 486 36.13 3.62 15.27
N GLU A 487 34.81 3.71 15.13
CA GLU A 487 34.09 4.99 15.05
C GLU A 487 34.36 5.86 16.29
N ARG A 488 34.33 5.26 17.49
CA ARG A 488 34.63 5.96 18.74
C ARG A 488 36.03 6.56 18.74
N ARG A 489 37.05 5.76 18.40
CA ARG A 489 38.45 6.20 18.37
C ARG A 489 38.68 7.33 17.36
N LEU A 490 38.16 7.16 16.15
CA LEU A 490 38.23 8.18 15.11
C LEU A 490 37.53 9.48 15.54
N PHE A 491 36.34 9.39 16.14
CA PHE A 491 35.61 10.54 16.64
C PHE A 491 36.39 11.28 17.73
N ASP A 492 36.98 10.55 18.68
CA ASP A 492 37.81 11.11 19.75
C ASP A 492 39.08 11.81 19.21
N ALA A 493 39.60 11.34 18.07
CA ALA A 493 40.69 11.99 17.32
C ALA A 493 40.25 13.17 16.43
N GLY A 494 38.97 13.56 16.48
CA GLY A 494 38.42 14.69 15.72
C GLY A 494 38.09 14.36 14.26
N VAL A 495 38.11 13.08 13.86
CA VAL A 495 37.72 12.65 12.52
C VAL A 495 36.21 12.65 12.41
N LYS A 496 35.69 13.23 11.32
CA LYS A 496 34.26 13.21 11.02
C LYS A 496 33.85 11.82 10.56
N THR A 497 33.03 11.14 11.35
CA THR A 497 32.57 9.77 11.09
C THR A 497 31.07 9.67 10.81
N MET A 498 30.66 8.57 10.18
CA MET A 498 29.26 8.16 10.05
C MET A 498 29.16 6.63 9.99
N LEU A 499 28.50 6.01 10.96
CA LEU A 499 28.20 4.57 10.94
C LEU A 499 26.83 4.26 10.30
N LEU A 500 26.87 3.45 9.25
CA LEU A 500 25.71 2.87 8.57
C LEU A 500 25.60 1.38 8.92
N ASP A 501 24.65 1.04 9.80
CA ASP A 501 24.42 -0.33 10.26
C ASP A 501 23.24 -1.01 9.56
N GLY A 502 23.43 -2.29 9.23
CA GLY A 502 22.45 -3.16 8.56
C GLY A 502 21.06 -3.18 9.17
N ASP A 503 20.93 -3.16 10.50
CA ASP A 503 19.63 -3.18 11.15
C ASP A 503 18.98 -1.79 11.10
N GLN A 504 19.77 -0.74 11.32
CA GLN A 504 19.26 0.64 11.39
C GLN A 504 18.71 1.10 10.04
N VAL A 505 19.43 0.83 8.95
CA VAL A 505 18.95 1.22 7.61
C VAL A 505 17.68 0.47 7.21
N ARG A 506 17.45 -0.73 7.75
CA ARG A 506 16.24 -1.54 7.51
C ARG A 506 15.04 -1.10 8.32
N HIS A 507 15.19 -0.22 9.31
CA HIS A 507 14.04 0.45 9.94
C HIS A 507 13.50 1.62 9.11
N GLY A 508 14.28 2.15 8.16
CA GLY A 508 13.92 3.31 7.36
C GLY A 508 14.19 3.12 5.87
N LEU A 509 15.35 3.58 5.39
CA LEU A 509 15.75 3.63 3.97
C LEU A 509 15.48 2.32 3.19
N ASN A 510 15.66 1.18 3.85
CA ASN A 510 15.53 -0.15 3.27
C ASN A 510 14.44 -0.99 3.95
N GLY A 511 13.49 -0.36 4.65
CA GLY A 511 12.40 -1.07 5.35
C GLY A 511 11.38 -1.75 4.45
N ASP A 512 11.38 -1.42 3.16
CA ASP A 512 10.60 -2.08 2.11
C ASP A 512 11.23 -3.39 1.61
N LEU A 513 12.49 -3.66 1.93
CA LEU A 513 13.26 -4.78 1.39
C LEU A 513 13.22 -6.02 2.28
N GLY A 514 12.97 -7.18 1.67
CA GLY A 514 13.10 -8.48 2.31
C GLY A 514 14.55 -8.98 2.42
N PHE A 515 14.71 -10.30 2.43
CA PHE A 515 16.01 -10.99 2.50
C PHE A 515 16.29 -11.89 1.28
N SER A 516 15.52 -11.73 0.20
CA SER A 516 15.80 -12.41 -1.08
C SER A 516 17.15 -11.95 -1.66
N ALA A 517 17.70 -12.70 -2.62
CA ALA A 517 18.94 -12.31 -3.32
C ALA A 517 18.82 -10.93 -3.99
N GLY A 518 17.66 -10.64 -4.60
CA GLY A 518 17.35 -9.35 -5.21
C GLY A 518 17.27 -8.21 -4.18
N ASP A 519 16.58 -8.44 -3.06
CA ASP A 519 16.49 -7.46 -1.97
C ASP A 519 17.86 -7.16 -1.35
N ARG A 520 18.72 -8.18 -1.22
CA ARG A 520 20.08 -8.02 -0.70
C ARG A 520 20.94 -7.16 -1.65
N ARG A 521 20.82 -7.39 -2.95
CA ARG A 521 21.48 -6.57 -3.98
C ARG A 521 21.01 -5.11 -3.92
N GLU A 522 19.70 -4.89 -3.87
CA GLU A 522 19.13 -3.54 -3.80
C GLU A 522 19.50 -2.83 -2.49
N ASN A 523 19.51 -3.57 -1.38
CA ASN A 523 19.98 -3.07 -0.08
C ASN A 523 21.41 -2.54 -0.21
N VAL A 524 22.35 -3.34 -0.72
CA VAL A 524 23.76 -2.92 -0.90
C VAL A 524 23.88 -1.74 -1.87
N ARG A 525 23.10 -1.72 -2.96
CA ARG A 525 23.09 -0.61 -3.93
C ARG A 525 22.67 0.72 -3.27
N ARG A 526 21.54 0.75 -2.55
CA ARG A 526 21.03 1.95 -1.87
C ARG A 526 22.01 2.47 -0.83
N ILE A 527 22.56 1.55 -0.03
CA ILE A 527 23.56 1.89 0.99
C ILE A 527 24.82 2.46 0.34
N GLY A 528 25.29 1.88 -0.77
CA GLY A 528 26.46 2.37 -1.49
C GLY A 528 26.32 3.82 -1.93
N GLU A 529 25.15 4.21 -2.45
CA GLU A 529 24.86 5.60 -2.83
C GLU A 529 24.82 6.53 -1.61
N VAL A 530 24.26 6.08 -0.48
CA VAL A 530 24.26 6.85 0.77
C VAL A 530 25.68 7.00 1.34
N ALA A 531 26.47 5.93 1.31
CA ALA A 531 27.86 5.96 1.72
C ALA A 531 28.68 6.94 0.86
N ARG A 532 28.41 6.97 -0.45
CA ARG A 532 28.97 7.97 -1.36
C ARG A 532 28.59 9.40 -0.95
N LEU A 533 27.34 9.68 -0.58
CA LEU A 533 26.95 11.03 -0.13
C LEU A 533 27.71 11.47 1.13
N PHE A 534 27.91 10.58 2.10
CA PHE A 534 28.70 10.88 3.29
C PHE A 534 30.18 11.07 2.97
N PHE A 535 30.72 10.25 2.07
CA PHE A 535 32.06 10.40 1.54
C PHE A 535 32.26 11.76 0.84
N GLU A 536 31.34 12.20 -0.01
CA GLU A 536 31.36 13.54 -0.64
C GLU A 536 31.24 14.68 0.39
N SER A 537 30.68 14.39 1.58
CA SER A 537 30.60 15.32 2.71
C SER A 537 31.89 15.42 3.54
N GLY A 538 32.95 14.72 3.13
CA GLY A 538 34.24 14.66 3.82
C GLY A 538 34.34 13.60 4.92
N ALA A 539 33.32 12.75 5.12
CA ALA A 539 33.30 11.84 6.26
C ALA A 539 34.03 10.51 6.01
N VAL A 540 34.55 9.92 7.07
CA VAL A 540 34.95 8.51 7.14
C VAL A 540 33.70 7.69 7.48
N THR A 541 33.15 7.02 6.47
CA THR A 541 31.87 6.30 6.57
C THR A 541 32.11 4.83 6.84
N LEU A 542 31.58 4.31 7.95
CA LEU A 542 31.71 2.91 8.36
C LEU A 542 30.42 2.17 8.00
N CYS A 543 30.53 1.08 7.25
CA CYS A 543 29.41 0.32 6.72
C CYS A 543 29.46 -1.11 7.24
N THR A 544 28.47 -1.56 8.02
CA THR A 544 28.44 -2.91 8.63
C THR A 544 27.35 -3.78 8.01
N PHE A 545 27.69 -4.52 6.96
CA PHE A 545 26.73 -5.32 6.19
C PHE A 545 27.20 -6.75 5.99
N VAL A 546 26.27 -7.68 5.80
CA VAL A 546 26.65 -9.04 5.39
C VAL A 546 27.17 -9.02 3.95
N SER A 547 26.51 -8.27 3.05
CA SER A 547 26.93 -8.09 1.64
C SER A 547 27.47 -9.37 0.98
N PRO A 548 26.62 -10.40 0.79
CA PRO A 548 27.09 -11.75 0.49
C PRO A 548 27.71 -11.92 -0.90
N TYR A 549 27.43 -11.04 -1.87
CA TYR A 549 27.91 -11.17 -3.25
C TYR A 549 29.09 -10.23 -3.51
N ARG A 550 30.17 -10.74 -4.11
CA ARG A 550 31.36 -9.93 -4.47
C ARG A 550 31.01 -8.80 -5.42
N THR A 551 30.24 -9.13 -6.46
CA THR A 551 29.83 -8.18 -7.51
C THR A 551 29.10 -6.94 -6.96
N ASP A 552 28.36 -7.07 -5.85
CA ASP A 552 27.69 -5.93 -5.23
C ASP A 552 28.68 -5.04 -4.45
N ARG A 553 29.70 -5.63 -3.81
CA ARG A 553 30.76 -4.88 -3.13
C ARG A 553 31.67 -4.14 -4.12
N ASP A 554 32.01 -4.79 -5.24
CA ASP A 554 32.81 -4.18 -6.32
C ASP A 554 32.11 -2.94 -6.92
N ARG A 555 30.78 -2.98 -7.03
CA ARG A 555 29.99 -1.82 -7.48
C ARG A 555 30.08 -0.66 -6.50
N VAL A 556 29.98 -0.91 -5.20
CA VAL A 556 30.12 0.14 -4.18
C VAL A 556 31.55 0.70 -4.19
N ARG A 557 32.56 -0.16 -4.31
CA ARG A 557 33.97 0.24 -4.47
C ARG A 557 34.16 1.22 -5.62
N ALA A 558 33.50 0.98 -6.76
CA ALA A 558 33.55 1.85 -7.94
C ALA A 558 32.84 3.21 -7.77
N LEU A 559 32.06 3.42 -6.70
CA LEU A 559 31.37 4.70 -6.45
C LEU A 559 32.30 5.80 -5.92
N VAL A 560 33.48 5.41 -5.40
CA VAL A 560 34.47 6.32 -4.80
C VAL A 560 35.82 6.16 -5.52
N PRO A 561 36.72 7.16 -5.45
CA PRO A 561 38.05 7.06 -6.05
C PRO A 561 38.87 5.88 -5.51
N GLU A 562 39.78 5.38 -6.34
CA GLU A 562 40.71 4.31 -5.97
C GLU A 562 41.48 4.66 -4.68
N GLY A 563 41.66 3.67 -3.80
CA GLY A 563 42.29 3.85 -2.48
C GLY A 563 41.39 4.50 -1.42
N ARG A 564 40.14 4.84 -1.73
CA ARG A 564 39.18 5.47 -0.77
C ARG A 564 38.06 4.53 -0.30
N PHE A 565 38.04 3.31 -0.82
CA PHE A 565 37.21 2.21 -0.34
C PHE A 565 38.10 1.16 0.30
N ILE A 566 37.86 0.86 1.58
CA ILE A 566 38.63 -0.12 2.36
C ILE A 566 37.68 -1.27 2.70
N GLU A 567 37.83 -2.40 2.02
CA GLU A 567 37.06 -3.62 2.27
C GLU A 567 37.68 -4.41 3.43
N ILE A 568 36.88 -4.59 4.48
CA ILE A 568 37.30 -5.24 5.71
C ILE A 568 36.51 -6.55 5.83
N HIS A 569 37.18 -7.68 5.58
CA HIS A 569 36.58 -8.99 5.76
C HIS A 569 36.68 -9.43 7.22
N VAL A 570 35.56 -9.50 7.91
CA VAL A 570 35.48 -10.03 9.28
C VAL A 570 35.22 -11.53 9.20
N ASP A 571 36.33 -12.26 9.13
CA ASP A 571 36.41 -13.69 8.86
C ASP A 571 36.23 -14.51 10.13
N VAL A 572 35.14 -15.28 10.17
CA VAL A 572 34.78 -16.19 11.25
C VAL A 572 34.03 -17.37 10.61
N ASP A 573 34.29 -18.58 11.10
CA ASP A 573 33.53 -19.75 10.64
C ASP A 573 32.05 -19.70 11.09
N VAL A 574 31.22 -20.49 10.41
CA VAL A 574 29.78 -20.52 10.68
C VAL A 574 29.49 -21.01 12.11
N GLU A 575 30.29 -21.95 12.63
CA GLU A 575 30.11 -22.53 13.97
C GLU A 575 30.32 -21.49 15.06
N THR A 576 31.42 -20.75 15.03
CA THR A 576 31.69 -19.65 15.96
C THR A 576 30.66 -18.53 15.84
N ALA A 577 30.18 -18.22 14.63
CA ALA A 577 29.11 -17.25 14.42
C ALA A 577 27.77 -17.71 15.04
N GLN A 578 27.48 -19.01 14.96
CA GLN A 578 26.31 -19.64 15.60
C GLN A 578 26.42 -19.68 17.12
N GLU A 579 27.60 -19.97 17.68
CA GLU A 579 27.80 -19.98 19.13
C GLU A 579 27.58 -18.59 19.75
N ARG A 580 27.98 -17.54 19.03
CA ARG A 580 27.82 -16.15 19.49
C ARG A 580 26.37 -15.66 19.43
N ASP A 581 25.58 -16.17 18.46
CA ASP A 581 24.22 -15.75 18.03
C ASP A 581 23.53 -14.66 18.86
N PRO A 582 24.00 -13.40 18.80
CA PRO A 582 23.54 -12.36 19.70
C PRO A 582 22.08 -11.93 19.43
N LYS A 583 21.53 -12.32 18.28
CA LYS A 583 20.18 -11.98 17.82
C LYS A 583 19.22 -13.18 17.83
N GLY A 584 19.70 -14.37 18.20
CA GLY A 584 18.92 -15.61 18.16
C GLY A 584 18.51 -16.04 16.74
N ILE A 585 19.17 -15.53 15.69
CA ILE A 585 18.76 -15.75 14.30
C ILE A 585 19.20 -17.13 13.79
N TYR A 586 20.31 -17.65 14.30
CA TYR A 586 20.81 -18.97 13.94
C TYR A 586 19.95 -20.05 14.58
N ALA A 587 19.56 -19.87 15.85
CA ALA A 587 18.60 -20.74 16.52
C ALA A 587 17.23 -20.77 15.81
N LYS A 588 16.72 -19.61 15.39
CA LYS A 588 15.46 -19.49 14.63
C LYS A 588 15.55 -20.12 13.24
N ALA A 589 16.69 -19.99 12.56
CA ALA A 589 16.90 -20.66 11.28
C ALA A 589 16.93 -22.18 11.42
N GLN A 590 17.57 -22.71 12.48
CA GLN A 590 17.56 -24.15 12.78
C GLN A 590 16.16 -24.66 13.14
N ALA A 591 15.33 -23.84 13.79
CA ALA A 591 13.92 -24.14 14.07
C ALA A 591 13.00 -24.01 12.84
N GLY A 592 13.50 -23.54 11.69
CA GLY A 592 12.73 -23.33 10.47
C GLY A 592 11.89 -22.06 10.45
N GLU A 593 12.06 -21.16 11.42
CA GLU A 593 11.32 -19.88 11.52
C GLU A 593 11.92 -18.79 10.62
N ILE A 594 13.21 -18.90 10.26
CA ILE A 594 13.91 -18.01 9.33
C ILE A 594 14.50 -18.84 8.19
N THR A 595 14.19 -18.45 6.96
CA THR A 595 14.78 -19.02 5.74
C THR A 595 15.65 -17.99 5.03
N ASN A 596 16.55 -18.44 4.16
CA ASN A 596 17.56 -17.68 3.43
C ASN A 596 18.59 -16.95 4.32
N LEU A 597 19.03 -17.56 5.41
CA LEU A 597 20.10 -17.04 6.26
C LEU A 597 21.49 -17.32 5.64
N THR A 598 22.25 -16.25 5.46
CA THR A 598 23.61 -16.32 4.89
C THR A 598 24.54 -17.17 5.78
N GLY A 599 25.12 -18.22 5.19
CA GLY A 599 25.99 -19.17 5.89
C GLY A 599 25.30 -20.44 6.38
N ILE A 600 23.97 -20.57 6.26
CA ILE A 600 23.25 -21.84 6.44
C ILE A 600 22.62 -22.27 5.11
N ASP A 601 21.63 -21.52 4.64
CA ASP A 601 20.78 -21.86 3.49
C ASP A 601 20.85 -20.81 2.37
N ALA A 602 21.67 -19.76 2.54
CA ALA A 602 22.05 -18.82 1.47
C ALA A 602 23.59 -18.65 1.37
N PRO A 603 24.15 -18.49 0.15
CA PRO A 603 25.59 -18.42 -0.07
C PRO A 603 26.23 -17.13 0.46
N TYR A 604 27.52 -17.22 0.82
CA TYR A 604 28.40 -16.10 1.13
C TYR A 604 29.67 -16.17 0.29
N GLU A 605 29.92 -15.17 -0.55
CA GLU A 605 31.11 -15.04 -1.37
C GLU A 605 32.14 -14.16 -0.64
N ALA A 606 33.09 -14.80 0.03
CA ALA A 606 34.19 -14.10 0.69
C ALA A 606 34.97 -13.21 -0.30
N PRO A 607 35.49 -12.05 0.14
CA PRO A 607 36.37 -11.21 -0.68
C PRO A 607 37.66 -11.97 -1.06
N GLU A 608 38.11 -11.82 -2.31
CA GLU A 608 39.35 -12.48 -2.78
C GLU A 608 40.60 -11.68 -2.38
N ALA A 609 40.51 -10.35 -2.36
CA ALA A 609 41.60 -9.44 -2.00
C ALA A 609 41.08 -8.24 -1.18
N PRO A 610 40.58 -8.46 0.05
CA PRO A 610 40.20 -7.35 0.92
C PRO A 610 41.44 -6.57 1.36
N GLU A 611 41.32 -5.26 1.54
CA GLU A 611 42.39 -4.43 2.12
C GLU A 611 42.77 -4.89 3.53
N LEU A 612 41.81 -5.46 4.28
CA LEU A 612 42.06 -6.00 5.62
C LEU A 612 41.19 -7.24 5.89
N THR A 613 41.79 -8.27 6.48
CA THR A 613 41.07 -9.44 7.01
C THR A 613 41.22 -9.48 8.52
N LEU A 614 40.09 -9.54 9.23
CA LEU A 614 39.99 -9.58 10.69
C LEU A 614 39.49 -10.95 11.15
N LYS A 615 40.34 -11.74 11.82
CA LYS A 615 39.98 -13.04 12.40
C LYS A 615 39.52 -12.91 13.84
N THR A 616 38.27 -12.46 14.05
CA THR A 616 37.76 -12.12 15.39
C THR A 616 37.52 -13.33 16.32
N ALA A 617 37.71 -14.55 15.82
CA ALA A 617 37.79 -15.75 16.66
C ALA A 617 39.11 -15.83 17.45
N ASP A 618 40.21 -15.37 16.83
CA ASP A 618 41.57 -15.57 17.34
C ASP A 618 42.23 -14.28 17.88
N GLN A 619 41.58 -13.12 17.70
CA GLN A 619 42.11 -11.82 18.11
C GLN A 619 41.11 -11.04 18.97
N SER A 620 41.62 -10.21 19.88
CA SER A 620 40.75 -9.36 20.70
C SER A 620 40.11 -8.25 19.87
N VAL A 621 39.01 -7.68 20.36
CA VAL A 621 38.37 -6.51 19.71
C VAL A 621 39.35 -5.35 19.61
N GLN A 622 40.19 -5.14 20.64
CA GLN A 622 41.21 -4.08 20.64
C GLN A 622 42.25 -4.31 19.55
N ASP A 623 42.76 -5.52 19.38
CA ASP A 623 43.72 -5.83 18.30
C ASP A 623 43.10 -5.62 16.92
N ALA A 624 41.82 -6.00 16.74
CA ALA A 624 41.09 -5.77 15.50
C ALA A 624 40.89 -4.28 15.19
N VAL A 625 40.62 -3.46 16.21
CA VAL A 625 40.47 -2.00 16.09
C VAL A 625 41.80 -1.36 15.71
N GLU A 626 42.89 -1.71 16.40
CA GLU A 626 44.23 -1.20 16.09
C GLU A 626 44.67 -1.57 14.67
N ALA A 627 44.33 -2.78 14.18
CA ALA A 627 44.58 -3.17 12.80
C ALA A 627 43.83 -2.29 11.77
N VAL A 628 42.57 -1.93 12.06
CA VAL A 628 41.80 -1.03 11.18
C VAL A 628 42.39 0.38 11.19
N LEU A 629 42.72 0.93 12.37
CA LEU A 629 43.33 2.26 12.48
C LEU A 629 44.70 2.33 11.78
N ALA A 630 45.52 1.27 11.92
CA ALA A 630 46.78 1.16 11.22
C ALA A 630 46.60 1.16 9.69
N ALA A 631 45.63 0.39 9.17
CA ALA A 631 45.31 0.35 7.74
C ALA A 631 44.84 1.73 7.22
N LEU A 632 44.05 2.47 8.01
CA LEU A 632 43.64 3.84 7.65
C LEU A 632 44.83 4.81 7.62
N ALA A 633 45.76 4.70 8.57
CA ALA A 633 46.95 5.53 8.61
C ALA A 633 47.92 5.20 7.45
N GLU A 634 48.07 3.92 7.09
CA GLU A 634 48.86 3.49 5.94
C GLU A 634 48.26 3.96 4.60
N ALA A 635 46.94 3.97 4.49
CA ALA A 635 46.22 4.53 3.35
C ALA A 635 46.23 6.08 3.30
N GLY A 636 46.82 6.74 4.30
CA GLY A 636 46.87 8.20 4.40
C GLY A 636 45.50 8.85 4.64
N ILE A 637 44.54 8.09 5.20
CA ILE A 637 43.19 8.58 5.46
C ILE A 637 43.17 9.44 6.73
N VAL A 638 43.92 9.00 7.76
CA VAL A 638 44.08 9.67 9.06
C VAL A 638 45.58 9.76 9.42
N GLU A 639 45.94 10.63 10.35
CA GLU A 639 47.32 10.72 10.85
C GLU A 639 47.70 9.49 11.70
N ARG A 640 48.99 9.14 11.71
CA ARG A 640 49.51 8.06 12.57
C ARG A 640 49.32 8.43 14.04
N GLY A 641 48.45 7.71 14.75
CA GLY A 641 48.15 7.93 16.17
C GLY A 641 46.74 8.46 16.45
N ALA A 642 45.90 8.61 15.41
CA ALA A 642 44.46 8.85 15.51
C ALA A 642 43.67 7.63 16.03
#